data_AF-A0A2D0NEV0-F1
#
_entry.id   AF-A0A2D0NEV0-F1
#
_cell.length_a   1.000
_cell.length_b   1.000
_cell.length_c   1.000
_cell.angle_alpha   90.00
_cell.angle_beta   90.00
_cell.angle_gamma   90.00
#
_symmetry.space_group_name_H-M   'P 1'
#
loop_
_entity.id
_entity.type
_entity.pdbx_description
1 polymer ?
#
loop_
_entity_poly.entity_id
_entity_poly.type
_entity_poly.pdbx_seq_one_letter_code
_entity_poly.pdbx_strand_id
1 'polypeptide(L)'
;MLRFRHKNTKLDLVIHFDDATGLPLFKERQKILDLIRTYLSLPYTVAEYGCGKKCSIILNKLMELGIPPYALKRGMIMEKDMSDRALRQKDYTKRPHALIIENPLYHPKDFYKEILFQMLEDKLPEVKVRESQIQVGPYLLHHHKELQFIQARSHIFSVITFWQEKKNEAVELVLDPTINPEALIEMEELRDLLHDEEALIFTAPILGKFRLDQRYLTFWHRQQLYDSDLARSMKRLAKKRHDAFIRLINGAGEGSIGDPDTWTYANNIASGTGAYARKQKKLTGKGDVLNNWLSKLINARQSQRGEVLMVRDKLNALVKKLELREVIREDARRAEAALAPLAQVELIIAYYRASRQLFNWWRQGLPMQEIFRKPLQLEKVAGISMRLRRRIEKLAEVSETTEQKIDARALNDRFVKASLETIKQMNDAGLSVFIDKVGNIHGLLLPTGNNEKFRTLNGNGTSLKRFASSCICHCSHIDTVFDAGKYDGRLGVLAGIEAAHVFADLQHYFKFKLKARRNSRSLMVTAFIGEEMTFTGRGISMPGSSAVAGSTTPAEVHKMKNSAGEIFRDKLVGMLQTFREAQSDGRIELMNDFSEATDGTSLLQSCYDPQKFFSPHTYERHIEQGPILDRQRVPLVLVDTIMGIHQEDFLFQGLMSEQGALAFNRQLRKISQQDKYRNLRVTVGIMKGDPKERTAKELDFGMRLRMRGELNHAGATLMEDRRDPGVAIARLAENFVERFNEDQNNKFDKLKPVIGEIELQPGTNRNVIPGSALLTLGVNGPAAISEMEHLSLQVQSWIVDTLLDSVAFGGEGVVLEAVDPINFISLANRVDLSIDIRYAEDKIKTEFLLEARMALEKICTAMELQVAREVEQELRPYPLAQSGQILQIERSYGGSHNPDEAQLDRDLLIGSLLQLEVSRDFMESRQKTPVNLFTNVRKLIPKVWKDRLESFVSGALHDTCNIAAKMSKN
;
A
#
# COMPACT_ATOMS: atom_id res chain seq x y z
N MET A 1 -26.80 -0.66 6.16
CA MET A 1 -25.51 0.04 6.37
C MET A 1 -25.78 1.53 6.23
N LEU A 2 -25.92 2.25 7.35
CA LEU A 2 -26.14 3.70 7.36
C LEU A 2 -24.77 4.38 7.52
N ARG A 3 -24.44 5.31 6.60
CA ARG A 3 -23.22 6.13 6.68
C ARG A 3 -23.61 7.53 7.15
N PHE A 4 -23.12 7.93 8.31
CA PHE A 4 -23.39 9.24 8.88
C PHE A 4 -22.35 10.27 8.40
N ARG A 5 -22.80 11.54 8.26
CA ARG A 5 -22.28 12.57 7.34
C ARG A 5 -20.76 12.80 7.40
N HIS A 6 -20.22 13.18 6.23
CA HIS A 6 -18.85 13.65 6.00
C HIS A 6 -18.92 14.88 5.07
N LYS A 7 -18.29 16.00 5.44
CA LYS A 7 -17.89 17.04 4.48
C LYS A 7 -16.50 16.68 3.96
N ASN A 8 -16.40 16.46 2.65
CA ASN A 8 -15.22 15.99 1.90
C ASN A 8 -13.84 16.34 2.48
N THR A 9 -12.99 15.31 2.60
CA THR A 9 -11.61 15.26 2.06
C THR A 9 -11.20 13.78 1.92
N LYS A 10 -11.94 12.98 1.14
CA LYS A 10 -11.31 11.84 0.48
C LYS A 10 -10.67 12.40 -0.79
N LEU A 11 -9.40 12.09 -0.98
CA LEU A 11 -8.65 12.44 -2.17
C LEU A 11 -9.39 12.11 -3.47
N ASP A 12 -9.10 12.93 -4.48
CA ASP A 12 -9.36 12.74 -5.92
C ASP A 12 -8.71 11.45 -6.50
N LEU A 13 -8.53 10.39 -5.70
CA LEU A 13 -8.15 9.03 -6.09
C LEU A 13 -9.34 8.06 -6.11
N VAL A 14 -10.45 8.41 -5.45
CA VAL A 14 -11.68 7.60 -5.49
C VAL A 14 -12.30 7.69 -6.87
N ILE A 15 -12.34 6.59 -7.62
CA ILE A 15 -13.12 6.53 -8.86
C ILE A 15 -14.59 6.73 -8.49
N HIS A 16 -15.22 7.75 -9.07
CA HIS A 16 -16.65 7.96 -8.89
C HIS A 16 -17.44 7.07 -9.86
N PHE A 17 -18.56 6.54 -9.37
CA PHE A 17 -19.43 5.62 -10.10
C PHE A 17 -20.83 6.22 -10.21
N ASP A 18 -21.58 5.86 -11.25
CA ASP A 18 -23.02 6.14 -11.32
C ASP A 18 -23.74 5.26 -10.27
N ASP A 19 -24.46 5.88 -9.35
CA ASP A 19 -25.08 5.18 -8.21
C ASP A 19 -26.09 4.12 -8.61
N ALA A 20 -26.72 4.27 -9.77
CA ALA A 20 -27.77 3.38 -10.23
C ALA A 20 -27.19 2.11 -10.89
N THR A 21 -26.20 2.28 -11.78
CA THR A 21 -25.61 1.17 -12.55
C THR A 21 -24.36 0.58 -11.91
N GLY A 22 -23.64 1.36 -11.11
CA GLY A 22 -22.32 1.02 -10.60
C GLY A 22 -21.20 1.13 -11.66
N LEU A 23 -21.47 1.68 -12.84
CA LEU A 23 -20.45 1.93 -13.87
C LEU A 23 -19.59 3.14 -13.49
N PRO A 24 -18.28 3.14 -13.82
CA PRO A 24 -17.43 4.30 -13.60
C PRO A 24 -17.91 5.49 -14.43
N LEU A 25 -17.82 6.70 -13.88
CA LEU A 25 -18.21 7.92 -14.59
C LEU A 25 -17.18 8.26 -15.68
N PHE A 26 -17.65 8.68 -16.85
CA PHE A 26 -16.78 9.01 -18.01
C PHE A 26 -15.72 10.08 -17.71
N LYS A 27 -16.00 10.99 -16.78
CA LYS A 27 -15.04 12.03 -16.33
C LYS A 27 -13.81 11.45 -15.62
N GLU A 28 -13.91 10.24 -15.07
CA GLU A 28 -12.83 9.57 -14.33
C GLU A 28 -11.83 8.83 -15.24
N ARG A 29 -12.04 8.80 -16.56
CA ARG A 29 -11.23 7.99 -17.50
C ARG A 29 -9.73 8.26 -17.43
N GLN A 30 -9.33 9.54 -17.33
CA GLN A 30 -7.91 9.91 -17.28
C GLN A 30 -7.26 9.41 -16.00
N LYS A 31 -7.97 9.54 -14.88
CA LYS A 31 -7.51 9.06 -13.59
C LYS A 31 -7.36 7.54 -13.55
N ILE A 32 -8.26 6.79 -14.16
CA ILE A 32 -8.09 5.33 -14.33
C ILE A 32 -6.84 5.02 -15.15
N LEU A 33 -6.62 5.74 -16.26
CA LEU A 33 -5.41 5.57 -17.08
C LEU A 33 -4.14 5.82 -16.27
N ASP A 34 -4.08 6.95 -15.58
CA ASP A 34 -2.92 7.35 -14.79
C ASP A 34 -2.61 6.33 -13.69
N LEU A 35 -3.64 5.83 -13.01
CA LEU A 35 -3.52 4.75 -12.04
C LEU A 35 -2.96 3.48 -12.70
N ILE A 36 -3.53 3.05 -13.83
CA ILE A 36 -3.09 1.83 -14.50
C ILE A 36 -1.64 1.94 -15.01
N ARG A 37 -1.24 3.09 -15.56
CA ARG A 37 0.15 3.37 -15.97
C ARG A 37 1.13 3.34 -14.80
N THR A 38 0.69 3.82 -13.65
CA THR A 38 1.47 3.79 -12.40
C THR A 38 1.76 2.35 -11.93
N TYR A 39 0.96 1.37 -12.37
CA TYR A 39 1.15 -0.04 -12.04
C TYR A 39 1.75 -0.88 -13.17
N LEU A 40 1.59 -0.45 -14.42
CA LEU A 40 2.01 -1.21 -15.59
C LEU A 40 3.19 -0.53 -16.28
N SER A 41 4.38 -1.00 -15.95
CA SER A 41 5.59 -0.83 -16.78
C SER A 41 5.85 -2.20 -17.41
N LEU A 42 5.21 -2.45 -18.57
CA LEU A 42 5.39 -3.68 -19.33
C LEU A 42 5.97 -3.34 -20.72
N PRO A 43 6.95 -4.12 -21.22
CA PRO A 43 7.59 -3.78 -22.47
C PRO A 43 6.62 -3.98 -23.62
N TYR A 44 6.77 -3.19 -24.66
CA TYR A 44 5.84 -3.17 -25.78
C TYR A 44 5.88 -4.44 -26.65
N THR A 45 6.94 -5.23 -26.52
CA THR A 45 7.03 -6.60 -27.01
C THR A 45 6.07 -7.57 -26.29
N VAL A 46 5.52 -7.19 -25.12
CA VAL A 46 4.34 -7.84 -24.54
C VAL A 46 3.14 -7.70 -25.48
N ALA A 47 3.06 -6.66 -26.32
CA ALA A 47 2.02 -6.59 -27.34
C ALA A 47 2.09 -7.78 -28.30
N GLU A 48 3.30 -8.19 -28.69
CA GLU A 48 3.55 -9.30 -29.62
C GLU A 48 3.30 -10.70 -28.98
N TYR A 49 3.76 -10.94 -27.74
CA TYR A 49 3.80 -12.29 -27.14
C TYR A 49 2.94 -12.48 -25.87
N GLY A 50 2.33 -11.42 -25.36
CA GLY A 50 1.80 -11.36 -24.01
C GLY A 50 0.47 -10.61 -23.84
N CYS A 51 -0.18 -10.16 -24.92
CA CYS A 51 -1.34 -9.28 -24.85
C CYS A 51 -2.51 -9.84 -24.01
N GLY A 52 -2.82 -11.15 -24.13
CA GLY A 52 -3.84 -11.80 -23.30
C GLY A 52 -3.52 -11.84 -21.80
N LYS A 53 -2.24 -12.08 -21.46
CA LYS A 53 -1.70 -12.05 -20.08
C LYS A 53 -1.77 -10.63 -19.51
N LYS A 54 -1.30 -9.63 -20.27
CA LYS A 54 -1.40 -8.20 -19.92
C LYS A 54 -2.84 -7.79 -19.65
N CYS A 55 -3.78 -8.19 -20.52
CA CYS A 55 -5.19 -7.93 -20.32
C CYS A 55 -5.69 -8.51 -18.98
N SER A 56 -5.27 -9.72 -18.58
CA SER A 56 -5.60 -10.28 -17.27
C SER A 56 -5.10 -9.41 -16.11
N ILE A 57 -3.87 -8.90 -16.19
CA ILE A 57 -3.28 -8.02 -15.17
C ILE A 57 -4.06 -6.69 -15.09
N ILE A 58 -4.32 -6.04 -16.23
CA ILE A 58 -5.13 -4.81 -16.30
C ILE A 58 -6.51 -5.04 -15.68
N LEU A 59 -7.20 -6.11 -16.07
CA LEU A 59 -8.54 -6.41 -15.57
C LEU A 59 -8.55 -6.64 -14.06
N ASN A 60 -7.55 -7.35 -13.52
CA ASN A 60 -7.41 -7.50 -12.07
C ASN A 60 -7.23 -6.13 -11.40
N LYS A 61 -6.37 -5.29 -11.96
CA LYS A 61 -6.11 -3.97 -11.38
C LYS A 61 -7.33 -3.05 -11.40
N LEU A 62 -8.12 -3.08 -12.47
CA LEU A 62 -9.38 -2.35 -12.56
C LEU A 62 -10.40 -2.83 -11.51
N MET A 63 -10.45 -4.12 -11.21
CA MET A 63 -11.32 -4.64 -10.15
C MET A 63 -10.86 -4.22 -8.75
N GLU A 64 -9.55 -4.10 -8.51
CA GLU A 64 -9.00 -3.55 -7.26
C GLU A 64 -9.39 -2.07 -7.08
N LEU A 65 -9.55 -1.32 -8.17
CA LEU A 65 -10.11 0.04 -8.16
C LEU A 65 -11.63 0.09 -7.93
N GLY A 66 -12.26 -1.05 -7.66
CA GLY A 66 -13.70 -1.17 -7.38
C GLY A 66 -14.58 -1.26 -8.62
N ILE A 67 -14.01 -1.30 -9.83
CA ILE A 67 -14.79 -1.40 -11.07
C ILE A 67 -15.43 -2.80 -11.15
N PRO A 68 -16.77 -2.88 -11.33
CA PRO A 68 -17.44 -4.17 -11.30
C PRO A 68 -17.09 -5.02 -12.54
N PRO A 69 -16.97 -6.35 -12.41
CA PRO A 69 -16.62 -7.23 -13.53
C PRO A 69 -17.55 -7.15 -14.74
N TYR A 70 -18.82 -6.78 -14.56
CA TYR A 70 -19.75 -6.60 -15.67
C TYR A 70 -19.51 -5.31 -16.48
N ALA A 71 -18.78 -4.33 -15.94
CA ALA A 71 -18.34 -3.14 -16.69
C ALA A 71 -17.11 -3.42 -17.56
N LEU A 72 -16.48 -4.59 -17.37
CA LEU A 72 -15.21 -4.94 -17.98
C LEU A 72 -15.41 -6.00 -19.07
N LYS A 73 -14.66 -5.85 -20.15
CA LYS A 73 -14.67 -6.76 -21.30
C LYS A 73 -13.25 -7.00 -21.79
N ARG A 74 -13.10 -8.08 -22.54
CA ARG A 74 -11.92 -8.31 -23.39
C ARG A 74 -12.28 -7.95 -24.82
N GLY A 75 -11.37 -7.29 -25.49
CA GLY A 75 -11.42 -7.10 -26.93
C GLY A 75 -10.31 -7.86 -27.63
N MET A 76 -10.53 -8.18 -28.90
CA MET A 76 -9.51 -8.74 -29.77
C MET A 76 -9.62 -8.10 -31.13
N ILE A 77 -8.52 -7.59 -31.67
CA ILE A 77 -8.40 -7.13 -33.05
C ILE A 77 -7.55 -8.15 -33.81
N MET A 78 -7.91 -8.43 -35.05
CA MET A 78 -7.30 -9.49 -35.86
C MET A 78 -7.18 -9.06 -37.32
N GLU A 79 -6.09 -9.43 -37.95
CA GLU A 79 -5.89 -9.20 -39.38
C GLU A 79 -7.01 -9.81 -40.22
N LYS A 80 -7.26 -9.20 -41.37
CA LYS A 80 -8.28 -9.65 -42.32
C LYS A 80 -8.03 -11.07 -42.83
N ASP A 81 -6.80 -11.40 -43.25
CA ASP A 81 -6.46 -12.69 -43.86
C ASP A 81 -5.69 -13.59 -42.88
N MET A 82 -6.37 -14.63 -42.44
CA MET A 82 -5.90 -15.67 -41.51
C MET A 82 -5.74 -17.03 -42.20
N SER A 83 -5.66 -17.06 -43.53
CA SER A 83 -5.41 -18.29 -44.29
C SER A 83 -4.03 -18.88 -44.02
N ASP A 84 -3.86 -20.18 -44.27
CA ASP A 84 -2.55 -20.86 -44.12
C ASP A 84 -1.45 -20.21 -44.96
N ARG A 85 -1.80 -19.69 -46.15
CA ARG A 85 -0.87 -18.92 -46.99
C ARG A 85 -0.45 -17.63 -46.30
N ALA A 86 -1.42 -16.87 -45.79
CA ALA A 86 -1.15 -15.64 -45.06
C ALA A 86 -0.24 -15.94 -43.87
N LEU A 87 -0.62 -16.89 -43.00
CA LEU A 87 0.11 -17.29 -41.79
C LEU A 87 1.59 -17.63 -42.02
N ARG A 88 1.95 -18.19 -43.19
CA ARG A 88 3.35 -18.49 -43.56
C ARG A 88 4.18 -17.25 -43.94
N GLN A 89 3.56 -16.14 -44.33
CA GLN A 89 4.25 -14.90 -44.71
C GLN A 89 4.66 -14.08 -43.48
N LYS A 90 5.95 -14.08 -43.12
CA LYS A 90 6.46 -13.34 -41.95
C LYS A 90 6.90 -11.90 -42.25
N ASP A 91 6.94 -11.51 -43.52
CA ASP A 91 7.34 -10.16 -43.93
C ASP A 91 6.12 -9.25 -43.99
N TYR A 92 6.06 -8.25 -43.11
CA TYR A 92 4.94 -7.30 -43.05
C TYR A 92 4.84 -6.41 -44.28
N THR A 93 5.96 -6.10 -44.93
CA THR A 93 5.97 -5.25 -46.14
C THR A 93 5.23 -5.93 -47.31
N LYS A 94 5.08 -7.25 -47.23
CA LYS A 94 4.34 -8.08 -48.20
C LYS A 94 2.91 -8.38 -47.72
N ARG A 95 2.46 -7.74 -46.64
CA ARG A 95 1.14 -7.88 -46.02
C ARG A 95 0.49 -6.50 -45.91
N PRO A 96 -0.37 -6.12 -46.87
CA PRO A 96 -0.96 -4.77 -46.89
C PRO A 96 -1.87 -4.46 -45.68
N HIS A 97 -2.30 -5.49 -44.94
CA HIS A 97 -3.15 -5.40 -43.74
C HIS A 97 -2.43 -6.01 -42.53
N ALA A 98 -1.15 -5.70 -42.36
CA ALA A 98 -0.40 -6.19 -41.21
C ALA A 98 -0.70 -5.33 -39.98
N LEU A 99 -1.07 -5.96 -38.87
CA LEU A 99 -1.08 -5.26 -37.59
C LEU A 99 0.37 -4.94 -37.21
N ILE A 100 0.67 -3.64 -37.09
CA ILE A 100 2.00 -3.11 -36.77
C ILE A 100 1.82 -2.00 -35.75
N ILE A 101 2.74 -1.90 -34.80
CA ILE A 101 2.87 -0.75 -33.91
C ILE A 101 4.26 -0.14 -34.04
N GLU A 102 4.36 1.16 -33.76
CA GLU A 102 5.66 1.75 -33.47
C GLU A 102 6.26 1.08 -32.23
N ASN A 103 7.54 0.77 -32.27
CA ASN A 103 8.28 0.20 -31.16
C ASN A 103 8.83 1.32 -30.28
N PRO A 104 8.32 1.55 -29.08
CA PRO A 104 8.86 2.58 -28.19
C PRO A 104 10.13 2.14 -27.45
N LEU A 105 10.54 0.87 -27.56
CA LEU A 105 11.91 0.46 -27.21
C LEU A 105 12.90 0.88 -28.31
N TYR A 106 12.43 1.24 -29.51
CA TYR A 106 13.28 1.77 -30.56
C TYR A 106 13.74 3.19 -30.21
N HIS A 107 14.98 3.28 -29.76
CA HIS A 107 15.73 4.52 -29.74
C HIS A 107 17.05 4.27 -30.47
N PRO A 108 17.31 4.91 -31.63
CA PRO A 108 18.41 4.56 -32.54
C PRO A 108 19.80 4.50 -31.91
N LYS A 109 19.98 5.08 -30.73
CA LYS A 109 21.26 5.28 -30.05
C LYS A 109 21.45 4.50 -28.74
N ASP A 110 20.41 3.86 -28.20
CA ASP A 110 20.48 3.32 -26.83
C ASP A 110 20.60 1.80 -26.76
N PHE A 111 20.01 1.06 -27.70
CA PHE A 111 20.00 -0.39 -27.64
C PHE A 111 21.36 -1.01 -27.93
N TYR A 112 22.21 -0.37 -28.73
CA TYR A 112 23.55 -0.88 -29.09
C TYR A 112 24.67 -0.47 -28.12
N LYS A 113 24.34 -0.12 -26.87
CA LYS A 113 25.34 0.38 -25.92
C LYS A 113 25.89 -0.74 -25.04
N GLU A 114 27.20 -0.91 -25.08
CA GLU A 114 27.95 -1.89 -24.27
C GLU A 114 27.56 -1.88 -22.79
N ILE A 115 27.35 -0.69 -22.20
CA ILE A 115 26.94 -0.57 -20.80
C ILE A 115 25.55 -1.19 -20.54
N LEU A 116 24.58 -0.99 -21.42
CA LEU A 116 23.24 -1.56 -21.26
C LEU A 116 23.31 -3.09 -21.36
N PHE A 117 24.11 -3.61 -22.28
CA PHE A 117 24.32 -5.05 -22.45
C PHE A 117 24.97 -5.65 -21.21
N GLN A 118 26.03 -5.03 -20.70
CA GLN A 118 26.67 -5.44 -19.46
C GLN A 118 25.67 -5.42 -18.28
N MET A 119 24.83 -4.38 -18.16
CA MET A 119 23.81 -4.32 -17.10
C MET A 119 22.77 -5.44 -17.21
N LEU A 120 22.33 -5.78 -18.43
CA LEU A 120 21.38 -6.87 -18.64
C LEU A 120 22.01 -8.22 -18.29
N GLU A 121 23.23 -8.48 -18.74
CA GLU A 121 23.95 -9.73 -18.47
C GLU A 121 24.31 -9.89 -16.99
N ASP A 122 24.79 -8.82 -16.33
CA ASP A 122 25.15 -8.84 -14.90
C ASP A 122 23.95 -9.09 -14.00
N LYS A 123 22.79 -8.51 -14.34
CA LYS A 123 21.61 -8.49 -13.45
C LYS A 123 20.57 -9.56 -13.80
N LEU A 124 20.57 -10.07 -15.04
CA LEU A 124 19.63 -11.09 -15.52
C LEU A 124 20.39 -12.19 -16.29
N PRO A 125 20.93 -13.21 -15.61
CA PRO A 125 21.73 -14.27 -16.24
C PRO A 125 20.99 -15.07 -17.31
N GLU A 126 19.66 -15.12 -17.26
CA GLU A 126 18.80 -15.78 -18.24
C GLU A 126 18.64 -15.00 -19.56
N VAL A 127 19.08 -13.74 -19.59
CA VAL A 127 18.97 -12.85 -20.73
C VAL A 127 20.17 -13.03 -21.65
N LYS A 128 19.91 -13.29 -22.93
CA LYS A 128 20.94 -13.37 -23.96
C LYS A 128 20.79 -12.22 -24.93
N VAL A 129 21.77 -11.33 -24.94
CA VAL A 129 21.79 -10.20 -25.85
C VAL A 129 22.46 -10.61 -27.17
N ARG A 130 21.88 -10.20 -28.29
CA ARG A 130 22.46 -10.33 -29.65
C ARG A 130 22.32 -8.98 -30.35
N GLU A 131 23.04 -8.77 -31.45
CA GLU A 131 23.14 -7.48 -32.13
C GLU A 131 21.80 -6.76 -32.32
N SER A 132 20.72 -7.44 -32.73
CA SER A 132 19.41 -6.81 -32.98
C SER A 132 18.27 -7.31 -32.09
N GLN A 133 18.56 -8.13 -31.07
CA GLN A 133 17.53 -8.82 -30.29
C GLN A 133 18.00 -9.21 -28.89
N ILE A 134 17.10 -9.17 -27.91
CA ILE A 134 17.34 -9.70 -26.57
C ILE A 134 16.42 -10.91 -26.36
N GLN A 135 17.02 -12.07 -26.10
CA GLN A 135 16.28 -13.28 -25.75
C GLN A 135 16.08 -13.34 -24.24
N VAL A 136 14.84 -13.49 -23.79
CA VAL A 136 14.44 -13.54 -22.37
C VAL A 136 13.56 -14.77 -22.16
N GLY A 137 14.17 -15.87 -21.71
CA GLY A 137 13.48 -17.16 -21.66
C GLY A 137 12.87 -17.53 -23.03
N PRO A 138 11.54 -17.72 -23.15
CA PRO A 138 10.88 -18.02 -24.42
C PRO A 138 10.59 -16.78 -25.29
N TYR A 139 10.80 -15.57 -24.77
CA TYR A 139 10.45 -14.33 -25.44
C TYR A 139 11.64 -13.75 -26.19
N LEU A 140 11.36 -13.08 -27.30
CA LEU A 140 12.35 -12.40 -28.12
C LEU A 140 11.98 -10.92 -28.23
N LEU A 141 12.85 -10.06 -27.75
CA LEU A 141 12.69 -8.61 -27.79
C LEU A 141 13.41 -8.07 -29.01
N HIS A 142 12.66 -7.54 -29.96
CA HIS A 142 13.20 -7.00 -31.20
C HIS A 142 13.49 -5.50 -31.08
N HIS A 143 14.61 -5.06 -31.66
CA HIS A 143 14.97 -3.64 -31.77
C HIS A 143 14.78 -3.09 -33.18
N HIS A 144 13.53 -3.11 -33.65
CA HIS A 144 13.12 -2.49 -34.92
C HIS A 144 12.22 -1.30 -34.63
N LYS A 145 12.19 -0.29 -35.52
CA LYS A 145 11.31 0.88 -35.38
C LYS A 145 9.83 0.48 -35.30
N GLU A 146 9.46 -0.54 -36.06
CA GLU A 146 8.10 -1.09 -36.13
C GLU A 146 8.13 -2.54 -35.63
N LEU A 147 7.17 -2.90 -34.78
CA LEU A 147 6.94 -4.28 -34.34
C LEU A 147 5.71 -4.82 -35.05
N GLN A 148 5.89 -5.94 -35.75
CA GLN A 148 4.78 -6.71 -36.29
C GLN A 148 4.29 -7.73 -35.26
N PHE A 149 2.99 -8.02 -35.24
CA PHE A 149 2.42 -9.13 -34.47
C PHE A 149 2.70 -10.48 -35.17
N ILE A 150 3.98 -10.89 -35.21
CA ILE A 150 4.50 -11.97 -36.08
C ILE A 150 3.78 -13.31 -35.85
N GLN A 151 3.60 -13.71 -34.59
CA GLN A 151 2.99 -15.02 -34.25
C GLN A 151 1.47 -14.97 -34.16
N ALA A 152 0.89 -13.88 -33.63
CA ALA A 152 -0.51 -13.84 -33.24
C ALA A 152 -1.44 -13.27 -34.32
N ARG A 153 -0.95 -12.37 -35.20
CA ARG A 153 -1.77 -11.59 -36.17
C ARG A 153 -3.06 -11.02 -35.58
N SER A 154 -3.02 -10.82 -34.27
CA SER A 154 -4.14 -10.43 -33.44
C SER A 154 -3.58 -9.85 -32.16
N HIS A 155 -4.36 -8.98 -31.54
CA HIS A 155 -4.03 -8.36 -30.28
C HIS A 155 -5.24 -8.37 -29.35
N ILE A 156 -5.01 -8.77 -28.10
CA ILE A 156 -6.03 -8.79 -27.04
C ILE A 156 -5.81 -7.60 -26.12
N PHE A 157 -6.90 -6.89 -25.82
CA PHE A 157 -6.89 -5.67 -25.02
C PHE A 157 -8.08 -5.63 -24.05
N SER A 158 -8.01 -4.71 -23.08
CA SER A 158 -9.05 -4.51 -22.07
C SER A 158 -10.04 -3.45 -22.54
N VAL A 159 -11.33 -3.64 -22.27
CA VAL A 159 -12.38 -2.67 -22.59
C VAL A 159 -13.17 -2.35 -21.33
N ILE A 160 -13.43 -1.07 -21.10
CA ILE A 160 -14.15 -0.56 -19.93
C ILE A 160 -15.41 0.16 -20.39
N THR A 161 -16.54 -0.15 -19.76
CA THR A 161 -17.81 0.54 -19.97
C THR A 161 -17.97 1.66 -18.94
N PHE A 162 -18.09 2.89 -19.42
CA PHE A 162 -18.32 4.09 -18.63
C PHE A 162 -19.78 4.55 -18.73
N TRP A 163 -20.22 5.32 -17.73
CA TRP A 163 -21.46 6.08 -17.79
C TRP A 163 -21.21 7.56 -18.09
N GLN A 164 -21.80 8.09 -19.16
CA GLN A 164 -21.70 9.50 -19.55
C GLN A 164 -22.95 10.26 -19.11
N GLU A 165 -22.87 10.91 -17.95
CA GLU A 165 -24.00 11.58 -17.29
C GLU A 165 -24.70 12.61 -18.20
N LYS A 166 -23.93 13.45 -18.90
CA LYS A 166 -24.46 14.53 -19.75
C LYS A 166 -25.28 14.02 -20.94
N LYS A 167 -24.99 12.82 -21.43
CA LYS A 167 -25.64 12.22 -22.60
C LYS A 167 -26.61 11.09 -22.23
N ASN A 168 -26.65 10.70 -20.95
CA ASN A 168 -27.46 9.58 -20.46
C ASN A 168 -27.20 8.29 -21.26
N GLU A 169 -25.93 7.97 -21.50
CA GLU A 169 -25.53 6.80 -22.29
C GLU A 169 -24.30 6.10 -21.71
N ALA A 170 -24.11 4.84 -22.10
CA ALA A 170 -22.92 4.08 -21.79
C ALA A 170 -21.93 4.14 -22.96
N VAL A 171 -20.65 4.36 -22.65
CA VAL A 171 -19.56 4.45 -23.63
C VAL A 171 -18.52 3.38 -23.34
N GLU A 172 -18.02 2.69 -24.36
CA GLU A 172 -17.00 1.65 -24.22
C GLU A 172 -15.67 2.19 -24.72
N LEU A 173 -14.65 2.19 -23.86
CA LEU A 173 -13.31 2.61 -24.24
C LEU A 173 -12.31 1.48 -24.05
N VAL A 174 -11.30 1.45 -24.91
CA VAL A 174 -10.15 0.54 -24.83
C VAL A 174 -9.12 1.11 -23.86
N LEU A 175 -8.62 0.24 -22.99
CA LEU A 175 -7.47 0.52 -22.14
C LEU A 175 -6.32 -0.40 -22.54
N ASP A 176 -5.39 0.14 -23.32
CA ASP A 176 -4.16 -0.54 -23.70
C ASP A 176 -2.96 0.41 -23.71
N PRO A 177 -2.22 0.52 -22.58
CA PRO A 177 -1.07 1.40 -22.48
C PRO A 177 0.08 1.07 -23.43
N THR A 178 0.09 -0.13 -24.06
CA THR A 178 1.13 -0.50 -25.04
C THR A 178 0.81 0.00 -26.45
N ILE A 179 -0.45 0.34 -26.74
CA ILE A 179 -0.83 0.94 -28.02
C ILE A 179 -0.89 2.45 -27.88
N ASN A 180 -1.57 2.95 -26.85
CA ASN A 180 -1.67 4.37 -26.57
C ASN A 180 -1.46 4.63 -25.07
N PRO A 181 -0.31 5.22 -24.66
CA PRO A 181 -0.06 5.54 -23.27
C PRO A 181 -0.76 6.83 -22.81
N GLU A 182 -1.27 7.66 -23.72
CA GLU A 182 -1.78 9.01 -23.39
C GLU A 182 -3.28 9.05 -23.17
N ALA A 183 -4.04 8.16 -23.81
CA ALA A 183 -5.49 8.16 -23.76
C ALA A 183 -6.10 6.76 -23.79
N LEU A 184 -7.30 6.64 -23.20
CA LEU A 184 -8.20 5.56 -23.57
C LEU A 184 -8.77 5.88 -24.95
N ILE A 185 -8.83 4.87 -25.82
CA ILE A 185 -9.19 5.03 -27.24
C ILE A 185 -10.54 4.40 -27.54
N GLU A 186 -11.25 4.94 -28.53
CA GLU A 186 -12.44 4.29 -29.07
C GLU A 186 -12.05 3.02 -29.84
N MET A 187 -12.97 2.05 -29.93
CA MET A 187 -12.67 0.75 -30.53
C MET A 187 -12.25 0.85 -32.00
N GLU A 188 -12.79 1.79 -32.76
CA GLU A 188 -12.52 1.95 -34.19
C GLU A 188 -11.14 2.54 -34.48
N GLU A 189 -10.62 3.39 -33.58
CA GLU A 189 -9.30 4.02 -33.66
C GLU A 189 -8.15 2.99 -33.63
N LEU A 190 -8.41 1.78 -33.12
CA LEU A 190 -7.43 0.68 -33.13
C LEU A 190 -6.94 0.34 -34.53
N ARG A 191 -7.77 0.51 -35.57
CA ARG A 191 -7.37 0.24 -36.95
C ARG A 191 -6.28 1.18 -37.43
N ASP A 192 -6.46 2.47 -37.13
CA ASP A 192 -5.51 3.50 -37.52
C ASP A 192 -4.21 3.36 -36.72
N LEU A 193 -4.32 3.12 -35.41
CA LEU A 193 -3.18 2.94 -34.51
C LEU A 193 -2.39 1.65 -34.76
N LEU A 194 -3.02 0.62 -35.31
CA LEU A 194 -2.37 -0.65 -35.67
C LEU A 194 -2.10 -0.79 -37.18
N HIS A 195 -2.35 0.27 -37.96
CA HIS A 195 -2.14 0.33 -39.41
C HIS A 195 -2.89 -0.76 -40.22
N ASP A 196 -4.12 -1.10 -39.83
CA ASP A 196 -5.00 -2.03 -40.57
C ASP A 196 -6.47 -1.58 -40.59
N GLU A 197 -6.85 -0.87 -41.66
CA GLU A 197 -8.22 -0.37 -41.91
C GLU A 197 -9.28 -1.48 -42.09
N GLU A 198 -8.86 -2.72 -42.37
CA GLU A 198 -9.76 -3.84 -42.61
C GLU A 198 -9.73 -4.88 -41.48
N ALA A 199 -9.06 -4.60 -40.37
CA ALA A 199 -9.00 -5.51 -39.24
C ALA A 199 -10.39 -5.82 -38.66
N LEU A 200 -10.57 -7.08 -38.22
CA LEU A 200 -11.77 -7.56 -37.55
C LEU A 200 -11.66 -7.32 -36.04
N ILE A 201 -12.71 -6.72 -35.45
CA ILE A 201 -12.75 -6.37 -34.02
C ILE A 201 -13.82 -7.18 -33.29
N PHE A 202 -13.39 -7.93 -32.28
CA PHE A 202 -14.21 -8.79 -31.45
C PHE A 202 -14.28 -8.28 -30.01
N THR A 203 -15.38 -8.59 -29.33
CA THR A 203 -15.56 -8.32 -27.89
C THR A 203 -16.09 -9.55 -27.16
N ALA A 204 -15.73 -9.68 -25.89
CA ALA A 204 -16.22 -10.71 -24.99
C ALA A 204 -16.43 -10.12 -23.58
N PRO A 205 -17.55 -10.41 -22.90
CA PRO A 205 -17.62 -10.29 -21.44
C PRO A 205 -16.49 -11.09 -20.77
N ILE A 206 -16.18 -10.80 -19.50
CA ILE A 206 -15.23 -11.60 -18.73
C ILE A 206 -15.65 -13.09 -18.73
N LEU A 207 -14.75 -13.99 -19.11
CA LEU A 207 -14.99 -15.43 -19.37
C LEU A 207 -15.95 -15.75 -20.53
N GLY A 208 -16.43 -14.76 -21.28
CA GLY A 208 -17.30 -14.94 -22.43
C GLY A 208 -16.56 -15.36 -23.69
N LYS A 209 -17.30 -15.64 -24.75
CA LYS A 209 -16.75 -15.91 -26.08
C LYS A 209 -16.57 -14.62 -26.86
N PHE A 210 -15.49 -14.52 -27.61
CA PHE A 210 -15.27 -13.41 -28.54
C PHE A 210 -16.31 -13.45 -29.66
N ARG A 211 -17.01 -12.34 -29.84
CA ARG A 211 -18.04 -12.14 -30.86
C ARG A 211 -17.74 -10.89 -31.67
N LEU A 212 -18.01 -10.98 -32.96
CA LEU A 212 -17.95 -9.84 -33.87
C LEU A 212 -19.09 -8.89 -33.53
N ASP A 213 -18.78 -7.62 -33.40
CA ASP A 213 -19.78 -6.58 -33.15
C ASP A 213 -20.17 -5.90 -34.46
N GLN A 214 -21.46 -5.88 -34.76
CA GLN A 214 -21.98 -5.24 -35.96
C GLN A 214 -21.63 -3.74 -36.04
N ARG A 215 -21.45 -3.08 -34.88
CA ARG A 215 -21.08 -1.66 -34.80
C ARG A 215 -19.74 -1.40 -35.48
N TYR A 216 -18.80 -2.33 -35.36
CA TYR A 216 -17.43 -2.15 -35.85
C TYR A 216 -17.19 -2.75 -37.25
N LEU A 217 -18.24 -3.17 -37.97
CA LEU A 217 -18.11 -3.67 -39.34
C LEU A 217 -17.87 -2.52 -40.33
N THR A 218 -16.75 -2.59 -41.05
CA THR A 218 -16.44 -1.68 -42.17
C THR A 218 -17.41 -1.86 -43.33
N PHE A 219 -17.43 -0.91 -44.26
CA PHE A 219 -18.25 -1.00 -45.47
C PHE A 219 -17.99 -2.30 -46.25
N TRP A 220 -16.72 -2.68 -46.41
CA TRP A 220 -16.32 -3.92 -47.07
C TRP A 220 -16.87 -5.16 -46.36
N HIS A 221 -16.76 -5.24 -45.03
CA HIS A 221 -17.32 -6.36 -44.26
C HIS A 221 -18.84 -6.49 -44.46
N ARG A 222 -19.54 -5.36 -44.55
CA ARG A 222 -20.98 -5.34 -44.82
C ARG A 222 -21.33 -5.80 -46.23
N GLN A 223 -20.48 -5.55 -47.22
CA GLN A 223 -20.69 -6.06 -48.58
C GLN A 223 -20.50 -7.58 -48.67
N GLN A 224 -19.61 -8.16 -47.87
CA GLN A 224 -19.48 -9.62 -47.79
C GLN A 224 -20.68 -10.29 -47.10
N LEU A 225 -21.46 -9.53 -46.33
CA LEU A 225 -22.72 -9.96 -45.71
C LEU A 225 -23.86 -9.86 -46.74
N TYR A 226 -23.96 -10.83 -47.66
CA TYR A 226 -25.07 -10.94 -48.64
C TYR A 226 -26.47 -11.11 -47.99
N ASP A 227 -26.55 -11.29 -46.67
CA ASP A 227 -27.79 -11.42 -45.90
C ASP A 227 -27.93 -10.29 -44.86
N SER A 228 -28.91 -9.41 -45.09
CA SER A 228 -29.19 -8.23 -44.24
C SER A 228 -29.67 -8.59 -42.83
N ASP A 229 -30.22 -9.79 -42.61
CA ASP A 229 -30.68 -10.24 -41.29
C ASP A 229 -29.55 -10.83 -40.45
N LEU A 230 -28.56 -11.43 -41.09
CA LEU A 230 -27.34 -11.90 -40.41
C LEU A 230 -26.57 -10.71 -39.80
N ALA A 231 -26.46 -9.60 -40.55
CA ALA A 231 -25.80 -8.38 -40.13
C ALA A 231 -26.43 -7.74 -38.88
N ARG A 232 -27.76 -7.81 -38.72
CA ARG A 232 -28.51 -7.20 -37.59
C ARG A 232 -28.45 -7.99 -36.28
N SER A 233 -28.01 -9.26 -36.31
CA SER A 233 -28.07 -10.15 -35.14
C SER A 233 -26.77 -10.92 -34.87
N MET A 234 -25.64 -10.46 -35.43
CA MET A 234 -24.32 -11.10 -35.37
C MET A 234 -23.89 -11.55 -33.95
N LYS A 235 -24.08 -10.71 -32.93
CA LYS A 235 -23.73 -11.04 -31.54
C LYS A 235 -24.60 -12.13 -30.91
N ARG A 236 -25.82 -12.34 -31.41
CA ARG A 236 -26.80 -13.31 -30.91
C ARG A 236 -26.80 -14.60 -31.72
N LEU A 237 -26.00 -14.68 -32.78
CA LEU A 237 -25.85 -15.92 -33.55
C LEU A 237 -25.41 -17.07 -32.64
N ALA A 238 -26.00 -18.23 -32.87
CA ALA A 238 -25.55 -19.46 -32.24
C ALA A 238 -24.06 -19.66 -32.55
N LYS A 239 -23.28 -20.11 -31.54
CA LYS A 239 -21.81 -20.19 -31.62
C LYS A 239 -21.34 -20.83 -32.93
N LYS A 240 -21.86 -22.02 -33.25
CA LYS A 240 -21.49 -22.79 -34.44
C LYS A 240 -21.65 -22.00 -35.75
N ARG A 241 -22.71 -21.19 -35.86
CA ARG A 241 -22.95 -20.34 -37.05
C ARG A 241 -22.02 -19.13 -37.09
N HIS A 242 -21.78 -18.50 -35.93
CA HIS A 242 -20.81 -17.41 -35.81
C HIS A 242 -19.39 -17.89 -36.18
N ASP A 243 -18.96 -19.03 -35.65
CA ASP A 243 -17.62 -19.55 -35.90
C ASP A 243 -17.41 -19.91 -37.39
N ALA A 244 -18.38 -20.58 -38.00
CA ALA A 244 -18.35 -20.91 -39.42
C ALA A 244 -18.27 -19.65 -40.31
N PHE A 245 -18.98 -18.59 -39.92
CA PHE A 245 -18.92 -17.31 -40.60
C PHE A 245 -17.54 -16.66 -40.49
N ILE A 246 -16.92 -16.66 -39.30
CA ILE A 246 -15.58 -16.09 -39.13
C ILE A 246 -14.57 -16.80 -40.04
N ARG A 247 -14.59 -18.14 -40.07
CA ARG A 247 -13.72 -18.93 -40.96
C ARG A 247 -13.91 -18.57 -42.44
N LEU A 248 -15.14 -18.28 -42.86
CA LEU A 248 -15.44 -17.88 -44.23
C LEU A 248 -14.81 -16.53 -44.59
N ILE A 249 -14.93 -15.53 -43.72
CA ILE A 249 -14.47 -14.16 -44.03
C ILE A 249 -12.95 -13.97 -43.89
N ASN A 250 -12.30 -14.70 -42.98
CA ASN A 250 -10.86 -14.57 -42.73
C ASN A 250 -10.03 -15.70 -43.35
N GLY A 251 -10.67 -16.72 -43.94
CA GLY A 251 -9.99 -17.86 -44.55
C GLY A 251 -9.29 -18.81 -43.57
N ALA A 252 -9.57 -18.71 -42.27
CA ALA A 252 -8.91 -19.55 -41.25
C ALA A 252 -9.28 -21.03 -41.38
N GLY A 253 -8.26 -21.89 -41.38
CA GLY A 253 -8.45 -23.35 -41.29
C GLY A 253 -8.96 -23.80 -39.92
N GLU A 254 -9.62 -24.95 -39.86
CA GLU A 254 -10.10 -25.54 -38.60
C GLU A 254 -8.93 -25.84 -37.65
N GLY A 255 -9.05 -25.43 -36.39
CA GLY A 255 -8.00 -25.56 -35.37
C GLY A 255 -6.82 -24.59 -35.53
N SER A 256 -6.83 -23.70 -36.52
CA SER A 256 -5.83 -22.64 -36.66
C SER A 256 -6.02 -21.52 -35.62
N ILE A 257 -5.05 -20.63 -35.49
CA ILE A 257 -5.14 -19.43 -34.65
C ILE A 257 -6.34 -18.53 -35.00
N GLY A 258 -6.69 -18.46 -36.29
CA GLY A 258 -7.83 -17.67 -36.77
C GLY A 258 -9.18 -18.34 -36.51
N ASP A 259 -9.19 -19.57 -36.01
CA ASP A 259 -10.40 -20.33 -35.71
C ASP A 259 -10.97 -19.97 -34.33
N PRO A 260 -12.22 -19.48 -34.25
CA PRO A 260 -12.90 -19.19 -32.98
C PRO A 260 -13.04 -20.34 -32.00
N ASP A 261 -12.92 -21.59 -32.43
CA ASP A 261 -12.91 -22.74 -31.52
C ASP A 261 -11.62 -22.87 -30.69
N THR A 262 -10.56 -22.19 -31.10
CA THR A 262 -9.30 -22.11 -30.34
C THR A 262 -9.29 -20.95 -29.35
N TRP A 263 -10.24 -20.02 -29.44
CA TRP A 263 -10.28 -18.81 -28.62
C TRP A 263 -10.79 -19.08 -27.21
N THR A 264 -9.91 -18.97 -26.21
CA THR A 264 -10.28 -18.93 -24.79
C THR A 264 -10.29 -17.51 -24.26
N TYR A 265 -10.91 -17.31 -23.09
CA TYR A 265 -10.94 -15.98 -22.46
C TYR A 265 -9.53 -15.40 -22.15
N ALA A 266 -8.48 -16.23 -22.11
CA ALA A 266 -7.13 -15.84 -21.70
C ALA A 266 -6.08 -15.87 -22.83
N ASN A 267 -6.47 -16.20 -24.07
CA ASN A 267 -5.56 -16.76 -25.08
C ASN A 267 -4.20 -16.05 -25.25
N ASN A 268 -3.12 -16.83 -25.14
CA ASN A 268 -1.81 -16.60 -25.74
C ASN A 268 -1.31 -17.95 -26.27
N ILE A 269 -0.82 -17.99 -27.51
CA ILE A 269 -0.34 -19.21 -28.16
C ILE A 269 1.00 -19.62 -27.55
N ALA A 270 0.95 -20.69 -26.76
CA ALA A 270 1.87 -21.82 -26.83
C ALA A 270 1.35 -22.92 -25.88
N SER A 271 1.06 -24.07 -26.47
CA SER A 271 0.96 -25.41 -25.87
C SER A 271 1.12 -25.54 -24.35
N GLY A 272 0.01 -25.50 -23.61
CA GLY A 272 -0.06 -26.10 -22.28
C GLY A 272 -0.77 -27.44 -22.34
N THR A 273 -0.04 -28.55 -22.38
CA THR A 273 -0.58 -29.92 -22.19
C THR A 273 -1.02 -30.19 -20.73
N GLY A 274 -1.37 -29.14 -19.97
CA GLY A 274 -1.61 -29.18 -18.53
C GLY A 274 -3.08 -29.01 -18.10
N ALA A 275 -3.33 -29.18 -16.80
CA ALA A 275 -4.65 -29.02 -16.19
C ALA A 275 -5.22 -27.59 -16.31
N TYR A 276 -4.36 -26.57 -16.38
CA TYR A 276 -4.77 -25.16 -16.44
C TYR A 276 -5.43 -24.78 -17.78
N ALA A 277 -4.86 -25.20 -18.92
CA ALA A 277 -5.48 -24.97 -20.23
C ALA A 277 -6.87 -25.64 -20.34
N ARG A 278 -7.02 -26.85 -19.77
CA ARG A 278 -8.32 -27.53 -19.66
C ARG A 278 -9.30 -26.74 -18.79
N LYS A 279 -8.84 -26.18 -17.67
CA LYS A 279 -9.64 -25.30 -16.80
C LYS A 279 -10.11 -24.05 -17.57
N GLN A 280 -9.21 -23.37 -18.29
CA GLN A 280 -9.55 -22.18 -19.08
C GLN A 280 -10.58 -22.48 -20.17
N LYS A 281 -10.40 -23.58 -20.92
CA LYS A 281 -11.36 -24.04 -21.92
C LYS A 281 -12.73 -24.32 -21.31
N LYS A 282 -12.79 -24.96 -20.13
CA LYS A 282 -14.05 -25.21 -19.40
C LYS A 282 -14.74 -23.93 -18.90
N LEU A 283 -13.97 -22.89 -18.59
CA LEU A 283 -14.51 -21.60 -18.13
C LEU A 283 -14.95 -20.69 -19.29
N THR A 284 -14.40 -20.88 -20.49
CA THR A 284 -14.73 -20.08 -21.67
C THR A 284 -16.20 -20.22 -22.05
N GLY A 285 -16.86 -19.07 -22.24
CA GLY A 285 -18.31 -18.95 -22.49
C GLY A 285 -19.17 -18.83 -21.23
N LYS A 286 -18.65 -19.06 -20.03
CA LYS A 286 -19.43 -18.89 -18.78
C LYS A 286 -19.89 -17.45 -18.56
N GLY A 287 -19.15 -16.48 -19.11
CA GLY A 287 -19.47 -15.05 -19.01
C GLY A 287 -20.57 -14.56 -19.96
N ASP A 288 -21.01 -15.36 -20.94
CA ASP A 288 -21.92 -14.89 -22.01
C ASP A 288 -23.25 -14.34 -21.45
N VAL A 289 -23.70 -14.89 -20.33
CA VAL A 289 -24.91 -14.45 -19.60
C VAL A 289 -24.82 -13.00 -19.10
N LEU A 290 -23.63 -12.48 -18.80
CA LEU A 290 -23.45 -11.11 -18.28
C LEU A 290 -23.89 -10.06 -19.32
N ASN A 291 -23.68 -10.32 -20.61
CA ASN A 291 -23.91 -9.36 -21.68
C ASN A 291 -25.39 -8.95 -21.78
N ASN A 292 -26.30 -9.93 -21.62
CA ASN A 292 -27.73 -9.71 -21.65
C ASN A 292 -28.18 -8.85 -20.47
N TRP A 293 -27.60 -9.08 -19.30
CA TRP A 293 -27.95 -8.34 -18.08
C TRP A 293 -27.36 -6.93 -18.07
N LEU A 294 -26.14 -6.72 -18.57
CA LEU A 294 -25.56 -5.39 -18.73
C LEU A 294 -26.40 -4.53 -19.69
N SER A 295 -26.82 -5.09 -20.83
CA SER A 295 -27.68 -4.39 -21.78
C SER A 295 -29.02 -4.00 -21.14
N LYS A 296 -29.62 -4.91 -20.34
CA LYS A 296 -30.83 -4.60 -19.57
C LYS A 296 -30.60 -3.50 -18.55
N LEU A 297 -29.46 -3.49 -17.86
CA LEU A 297 -29.12 -2.47 -16.87
C LEU A 297 -29.01 -1.09 -17.52
N ILE A 298 -28.27 -1.00 -18.64
CA ILE A 298 -28.12 0.24 -19.41
C ILE A 298 -29.48 0.73 -19.88
N ASN A 299 -30.28 -0.13 -20.52
CA ASN A 299 -31.62 0.26 -21.01
C ASN A 299 -32.55 0.72 -19.88
N ALA A 300 -32.53 0.03 -18.73
CA ALA A 300 -33.33 0.41 -17.56
C ALA A 300 -32.91 1.77 -17.02
N ARG A 301 -31.60 2.06 -16.97
CA ARG A 301 -31.06 3.34 -16.53
C ARG A 301 -31.41 4.47 -17.50
N GLN A 302 -31.26 4.25 -18.80
CA GLN A 302 -31.59 5.22 -19.85
C GLN A 302 -33.08 5.56 -19.86
N SER A 303 -33.93 4.55 -19.65
CA SER A 303 -35.39 4.67 -19.65
C SER A 303 -35.98 5.08 -18.29
N GLN A 304 -35.15 5.39 -17.28
CA GLN A 304 -35.55 5.75 -15.91
C GLN A 304 -36.55 4.78 -15.25
N ARG A 305 -36.43 3.46 -15.52
CA ARG A 305 -37.34 2.46 -14.95
C ARG A 305 -36.97 2.13 -13.49
N GLY A 306 -37.96 1.81 -12.66
CA GLY A 306 -37.76 1.39 -11.26
C GLY A 306 -37.00 0.05 -11.07
N GLU A 307 -36.69 -0.66 -12.17
CA GLU A 307 -36.05 -1.98 -12.14
C GLU A 307 -34.51 -1.94 -12.07
N VAL A 308 -33.86 -0.77 -12.18
CA VAL A 308 -32.39 -0.64 -12.31
C VAL A 308 -31.64 -1.31 -11.15
N LEU A 309 -32.07 -1.06 -9.91
CA LEU A 309 -31.43 -1.64 -8.72
C LEU A 309 -31.58 -3.17 -8.70
N MET A 310 -32.77 -3.69 -9.00
CA MET A 310 -33.01 -5.14 -9.10
C MET A 310 -32.10 -5.79 -10.16
N VAL A 311 -31.95 -5.16 -11.32
CA VAL A 311 -31.08 -5.67 -12.40
C VAL A 311 -29.61 -5.65 -11.98
N ARG A 312 -29.16 -4.60 -11.28
CA ARG A 312 -27.81 -4.49 -10.74
C ARG A 312 -27.54 -5.56 -9.68
N ASP A 313 -28.49 -5.83 -8.78
CA ASP A 313 -28.34 -6.87 -7.76
C ASP A 313 -28.24 -8.27 -8.38
N LYS A 314 -29.02 -8.53 -9.44
CA LYS A 314 -28.90 -9.77 -10.22
C LYS A 314 -27.53 -9.90 -10.89
N LEU A 315 -27.00 -8.81 -11.44
CA LEU A 315 -25.63 -8.77 -11.99
C LEU A 315 -24.58 -9.07 -10.92
N ASN A 316 -24.66 -8.44 -9.75
CA ASN A 316 -23.76 -8.68 -8.63
C ASN A 316 -23.81 -10.15 -8.16
N ALA A 317 -25.02 -10.71 -8.04
CA ALA A 317 -25.21 -12.12 -7.69
C ALA A 317 -24.61 -13.06 -8.75
N LEU A 318 -24.73 -12.72 -10.04
CA LEU A 318 -24.16 -13.48 -11.13
C LEU A 318 -22.62 -13.42 -11.13
N VAL A 319 -22.04 -12.25 -10.89
CA VAL A 319 -20.59 -12.06 -10.70
C VAL A 319 -20.08 -12.97 -9.58
N LYS A 320 -20.78 -13.01 -8.44
CA LYS A 320 -20.44 -13.89 -7.30
C LYS A 320 -20.56 -15.37 -7.67
N LYS A 321 -21.67 -15.77 -8.30
CA LYS A 321 -21.93 -17.15 -8.73
C LYS A 321 -20.89 -17.68 -9.72
N LEU A 322 -20.37 -16.80 -10.59
CA LEU A 322 -19.35 -17.15 -11.58
C LEU A 322 -17.92 -17.05 -11.03
N GLU A 323 -17.74 -16.60 -9.78
CA GLU A 323 -16.44 -16.42 -9.12
C GLU A 323 -15.49 -15.54 -9.95
N LEU A 324 -16.01 -14.55 -10.68
CA LEU A 324 -15.22 -13.83 -11.69
C LEU A 324 -13.99 -13.15 -11.10
N ARG A 325 -14.11 -12.62 -9.88
CA ARG A 325 -13.00 -11.95 -9.18
C ARG A 325 -11.86 -12.93 -8.89
N GLU A 326 -12.17 -14.09 -8.30
CA GLU A 326 -11.16 -15.11 -7.99
C GLU A 326 -10.52 -15.69 -9.25
N VAL A 327 -11.33 -15.97 -10.28
CA VAL A 327 -10.83 -16.51 -11.55
C VAL A 327 -9.87 -15.53 -12.22
N ILE A 328 -10.22 -14.24 -12.30
CA ILE A 328 -9.38 -13.23 -12.95
C ILE A 328 -8.15 -12.90 -12.12
N ARG A 329 -8.25 -12.88 -10.79
CA ARG A 329 -7.10 -12.70 -9.90
C ARG A 329 -6.06 -13.80 -10.09
N GLU A 330 -6.48 -15.07 -10.07
CA GLU A 330 -5.56 -16.20 -10.27
C GLU A 330 -4.96 -16.21 -11.68
N ASP A 331 -5.71 -15.75 -12.68
CA ASP A 331 -5.22 -15.60 -14.05
C ASP A 331 -4.17 -14.47 -14.16
N ALA A 332 -4.42 -13.33 -13.51
CA ALA A 332 -3.49 -12.20 -13.43
C ALA A 332 -2.19 -12.58 -12.72
N ARG A 333 -2.27 -13.28 -11.58
CA ARG A 333 -1.09 -13.76 -10.83
C ARG A 333 -0.19 -14.66 -11.68
N ARG A 334 -0.80 -15.55 -12.49
CA ARG A 334 -0.05 -16.41 -13.43
C ARG A 334 0.52 -15.60 -14.59
N ALA A 335 -0.23 -14.63 -15.10
CA ALA A 335 0.23 -13.72 -16.14
C ALA A 335 1.44 -12.90 -15.69
N GLU A 336 1.42 -12.34 -14.47
CA GLU A 336 2.54 -11.63 -13.86
C GLU A 336 3.78 -12.52 -13.77
N ALA A 337 3.63 -13.73 -13.22
CA ALA A 337 4.74 -14.69 -13.15
C ALA A 337 5.32 -15.02 -14.55
N ALA A 338 4.46 -15.17 -15.57
CA ALA A 338 4.88 -15.47 -16.93
C ALA A 338 5.52 -14.27 -17.66
N LEU A 339 5.26 -13.04 -17.24
CA LEU A 339 5.80 -11.80 -17.82
C LEU A 339 6.91 -11.17 -16.97
N ALA A 340 7.17 -11.68 -15.76
CA ALA A 340 8.14 -11.13 -14.83
C ALA A 340 9.55 -10.93 -15.44
N PRO A 341 10.12 -11.88 -16.21
CA PRO A 341 11.42 -11.66 -16.85
C PRO A 341 11.42 -10.48 -17.84
N LEU A 342 10.31 -10.27 -18.57
CA LEU A 342 10.18 -9.16 -19.50
C LEU A 342 10.09 -7.82 -18.75
N ALA A 343 9.30 -7.76 -17.69
CA ALA A 343 9.18 -6.58 -16.84
C ALA A 343 10.54 -6.21 -16.21
N GLN A 344 11.36 -7.19 -15.83
CA GLN A 344 12.71 -6.96 -15.32
C GLN A 344 13.64 -6.34 -16.36
N VAL A 345 13.61 -6.81 -17.61
CA VAL A 345 14.42 -6.22 -18.70
C VAL A 345 14.03 -4.77 -18.94
N GLU A 346 12.73 -4.46 -19.00
CA GLU A 346 12.27 -3.09 -19.17
C GLU A 346 12.68 -2.20 -18.00
N LEU A 347 12.55 -2.69 -16.77
CA LEU A 347 12.99 -1.97 -15.58
C LEU A 347 14.47 -1.62 -15.67
N ILE A 348 15.33 -2.54 -16.13
CA ILE A 348 16.76 -2.29 -16.34
C ILE A 348 16.99 -1.25 -17.45
N ILE A 349 16.25 -1.31 -18.57
CA ILE A 349 16.36 -0.32 -19.65
C ILE A 349 15.96 1.08 -19.16
N ALA A 350 14.83 1.19 -18.45
CA ALA A 350 14.35 2.44 -17.88
C ALA A 350 15.33 2.99 -16.85
N TYR A 351 15.84 2.12 -15.98
CA TYR A 351 16.85 2.45 -14.98
C TYR A 351 18.20 2.86 -15.59
N TYR A 352 18.64 2.19 -16.67
CA TYR A 352 19.84 2.56 -17.42
C TYR A 352 19.73 3.99 -17.99
N ARG A 353 18.61 4.29 -18.66
CA ARG A 353 18.33 5.64 -19.19
C ARG A 353 18.34 6.69 -18.08
N ALA A 354 17.67 6.40 -16.97
CA ALA A 354 17.61 7.26 -15.80
C ALA A 354 19.00 7.50 -15.18
N SER A 355 19.77 6.44 -14.94
CA SER A 355 21.11 6.49 -14.38
C SER A 355 22.07 7.29 -15.26
N ARG A 356 22.02 7.06 -16.58
CA ARG A 356 22.82 7.82 -17.54
C ARG A 356 22.46 9.30 -17.52
N GLN A 357 21.16 9.64 -17.45
CA GLN A 357 20.71 11.02 -17.40
C GLN A 357 21.15 11.70 -16.09
N LEU A 358 21.00 11.02 -14.96
CA LEU A 358 21.46 11.50 -13.66
C LEU A 358 22.97 11.75 -13.65
N PHE A 359 23.76 10.78 -14.17
CA PHE A 359 25.20 10.92 -14.32
C PHE A 359 25.58 12.15 -15.15
N ASN A 360 24.89 12.38 -16.27
CA ASN A 360 25.14 13.54 -17.12
C ASN A 360 24.84 14.86 -16.39
N TRP A 361 23.73 14.92 -15.63
CA TRP A 361 23.38 16.10 -14.84
C TRP A 361 24.41 16.41 -13.77
N TRP A 362 24.86 15.39 -13.02
CA TRP A 362 25.92 15.55 -12.02
C TRP A 362 27.25 15.97 -12.65
N ARG A 363 27.60 15.44 -13.82
CA ARG A 363 28.79 15.86 -14.56
C ARG A 363 28.72 17.32 -15.02
N GLN A 364 27.53 17.81 -15.35
CA GLN A 364 27.28 19.18 -15.78
C GLN A 364 27.12 20.16 -14.60
N GLY A 365 27.03 19.67 -13.36
CA GLY A 365 26.80 20.50 -12.17
C GLY A 365 25.40 21.09 -12.12
N LEU A 366 24.40 20.44 -12.72
CA LEU A 366 23.02 20.92 -12.70
C LEU A 366 22.42 20.76 -11.31
N PRO A 367 21.86 21.84 -10.71
CA PRO A 367 21.27 21.77 -9.38
C PRO A 367 19.90 21.07 -9.41
N MET A 368 19.74 19.99 -8.64
CA MET A 368 18.53 19.15 -8.64
C MET A 368 17.23 19.91 -8.31
N GLN A 369 17.31 20.97 -7.50
CA GLN A 369 16.18 21.83 -7.15
C GLN A 369 15.47 22.44 -8.37
N GLU A 370 16.18 22.65 -9.49
CA GLU A 370 15.59 23.16 -10.74
C GLU A 370 14.80 22.09 -11.51
N ILE A 371 14.98 20.82 -11.17
CA ILE A 371 14.39 19.65 -11.84
C ILE A 371 13.09 19.24 -11.17
N PHE A 372 13.00 19.32 -9.85
CA PHE A 372 11.85 18.87 -9.04
C PHE A 372 10.49 19.41 -9.51
N ARG A 373 10.47 20.57 -10.17
CA ARG A 373 9.25 21.21 -10.67
C ARG A 373 9.02 21.07 -12.17
N LYS A 374 9.87 20.35 -12.92
CA LYS A 374 9.79 20.20 -14.38
C LYS A 374 9.39 18.75 -14.75
N PRO A 375 8.09 18.47 -15.01
CA PRO A 375 7.60 17.11 -15.26
C PRO A 375 8.36 16.36 -16.36
N LEU A 376 8.60 17.01 -17.50
CA LEU A 376 9.35 16.43 -18.62
C LEU A 376 10.82 16.09 -18.29
N GLN A 377 11.41 16.72 -17.27
CA GLN A 377 12.75 16.35 -16.82
C GLN A 377 12.70 15.20 -15.83
N LEU A 378 11.71 15.18 -14.93
CA LEU A 378 11.50 14.07 -14.00
C LEU A 378 11.27 12.74 -14.74
N GLU A 379 10.50 12.75 -15.82
CA GLU A 379 10.23 11.57 -16.64
C GLU A 379 11.52 10.89 -17.14
N LYS A 380 12.56 11.67 -17.48
CA LYS A 380 13.85 11.14 -17.96
C LYS A 380 14.61 10.32 -16.92
N VAL A 381 14.25 10.46 -15.64
CA VAL A 381 14.87 9.75 -14.51
C VAL A 381 13.88 8.89 -13.73
N ALA A 382 12.67 8.67 -14.25
CA ALA A 382 11.63 7.88 -13.61
C ALA A 382 12.04 6.43 -13.29
N GLY A 383 12.99 5.87 -14.07
CA GLY A 383 13.54 4.52 -13.82
C GLY A 383 14.10 4.31 -12.41
N ILE A 384 14.54 5.37 -11.72
CA ILE A 384 15.02 5.30 -10.33
C ILE A 384 13.86 5.00 -9.37
N SER A 385 12.74 5.74 -9.46
CA SER A 385 11.57 5.49 -8.61
C SER A 385 10.85 4.21 -8.97
N MET A 386 10.84 3.81 -10.25
CA MET A 386 10.29 2.53 -10.68
C MET A 386 11.00 1.35 -10.00
N ARG A 387 12.35 1.40 -9.92
CA ARG A 387 13.11 0.35 -9.23
C ARG A 387 12.86 0.36 -7.73
N LEU A 388 12.81 1.55 -7.10
CA LEU A 388 12.43 1.68 -5.69
C LEU A 388 11.04 1.11 -5.40
N ARG A 389 10.03 1.45 -6.21
CA ARG A 389 8.68 0.91 -6.07
C ARG A 389 8.68 -0.61 -6.16
N ARG A 390 9.41 -1.17 -7.13
CA ARG A 390 9.50 -2.63 -7.29
C ARG A 390 10.12 -3.31 -6.07
N ARG A 391 11.10 -2.68 -5.41
CA ARG A 391 11.67 -3.18 -4.15
C ARG A 391 10.63 -3.21 -3.04
N ILE A 392 9.85 -2.13 -2.90
CA ILE A 392 8.79 -1.99 -1.90
C ILE A 392 7.70 -3.04 -2.12
N GLU A 393 7.24 -3.19 -3.36
CA GLU A 393 6.29 -4.23 -3.74
C GLU A 393 6.84 -5.62 -3.45
N LYS A 394 8.12 -5.87 -3.75
CA LYS A 394 8.71 -7.17 -3.48
C LYS A 394 8.72 -7.51 -1.98
N LEU A 395 9.04 -6.53 -1.14
CA LEU A 395 8.99 -6.68 0.32
C LEU A 395 7.56 -6.88 0.83
N ALA A 396 6.57 -6.21 0.22
CA ALA A 396 5.16 -6.44 0.48
C ALA A 396 4.74 -7.88 0.13
N GLU A 397 5.04 -8.35 -1.09
CA GLU A 397 4.72 -9.71 -1.57
C GLU A 397 5.21 -10.80 -0.59
N VAL A 398 6.44 -10.69 -0.07
CA VAL A 398 6.99 -11.72 0.85
C VAL A 398 6.38 -11.66 2.25
N SER A 399 5.79 -10.52 2.61
CA SER A 399 5.12 -10.25 3.90
C SER A 399 3.63 -10.61 3.89
N GLU A 400 3.07 -10.99 2.74
CA GLU A 400 1.64 -11.29 2.62
C GLU A 400 1.24 -12.62 3.27
N THR A 401 0.07 -12.60 3.90
CA THR A 401 -0.66 -13.77 4.37
C THR A 401 -1.37 -14.47 3.21
N THR A 402 -1.97 -15.64 3.47
CA THR A 402 -2.81 -16.34 2.48
C THR A 402 -4.05 -15.54 2.08
N GLU A 403 -4.48 -14.59 2.92
CA GLU A 403 -5.58 -13.67 2.65
C GLU A 403 -5.12 -12.36 2.00
N GLN A 404 -3.86 -12.27 1.55
CA GLN A 404 -3.26 -11.09 0.91
C GLN A 404 -3.18 -9.85 1.80
N LYS A 405 -3.22 -10.05 3.12
CA LYS A 405 -2.95 -9.01 4.11
C LYS A 405 -1.46 -8.94 4.38
N ILE A 406 -0.88 -7.74 4.38
CA ILE A 406 0.53 -7.54 4.76
C ILE A 406 0.62 -7.63 6.28
N ASP A 407 1.40 -8.59 6.79
CA ASP A 407 1.60 -8.78 8.23
C ASP A 407 3.06 -9.16 8.50
N ALA A 408 3.93 -8.17 8.68
CA ALA A 408 5.31 -8.36 9.12
C ALA A 408 5.54 -7.78 10.51
N ARG A 409 4.62 -8.00 11.46
CA ARG A 409 4.87 -7.66 12.87
C ARG A 409 6.18 -8.26 13.35
N ALA A 410 6.95 -7.50 14.11
CA ALA A 410 8.34 -7.83 14.46
C ALA A 410 8.47 -9.29 14.93
N LEU A 411 9.47 -9.99 14.38
CA LEU A 411 9.83 -11.39 14.69
C LEU A 411 8.77 -12.47 14.43
N ASN A 412 7.68 -12.17 13.72
CA ASN A 412 6.80 -13.22 13.17
C ASN A 412 7.43 -13.88 11.92
N ASP A 413 6.87 -15.00 11.45
CA ASP A 413 7.41 -15.75 10.30
C ASP A 413 7.53 -14.92 9.02
N ARG A 414 6.65 -13.92 8.84
CA ARG A 414 6.63 -13.05 7.66
C ARG A 414 7.65 -11.93 7.76
N PHE A 415 7.88 -11.40 8.96
CA PHE A 415 8.98 -10.50 9.27
C PHE A 415 10.31 -11.18 9.02
N VAL A 416 10.49 -12.46 9.41
CA VAL A 416 11.71 -13.22 9.07
C VAL A 416 11.92 -13.29 7.55
N LYS A 417 10.87 -13.53 6.77
CA LYS A 417 10.93 -13.52 5.29
C LYS A 417 11.25 -12.12 4.74
N ALA A 418 10.63 -11.09 5.29
CA ALA A 418 10.89 -9.69 4.92
C ALA A 418 12.34 -9.28 5.24
N SER A 419 12.89 -9.74 6.36
CA SER A 419 14.28 -9.53 6.75
C SER A 419 15.24 -10.23 5.80
N LEU A 420 14.99 -11.50 5.43
CA LEU A 420 15.79 -12.21 4.42
C LEU A 420 15.79 -11.48 3.07
N GLU A 421 14.62 -11.03 2.60
CA GLU A 421 14.50 -10.26 1.37
C GLU A 421 15.23 -8.92 1.48
N THR A 422 15.16 -8.24 2.62
CA THR A 422 15.89 -6.99 2.89
C THR A 422 17.40 -7.20 2.83
N ILE A 423 17.92 -8.26 3.47
CA ILE A 423 19.35 -8.63 3.44
C ILE A 423 19.78 -8.91 2.00
N LYS A 424 18.99 -9.69 1.25
CA LYS A 424 19.27 -9.99 -0.15
C LYS A 424 19.35 -8.71 -0.98
N GLN A 425 18.38 -7.79 -0.82
CA GLN A 425 18.39 -6.51 -1.53
C GLN A 425 19.59 -5.63 -1.16
N MET A 426 20.05 -5.68 0.10
CA MET A 426 21.28 -5.02 0.53
C MET A 426 22.52 -5.65 -0.13
N ASN A 427 22.62 -6.99 -0.17
CA ASN A 427 23.71 -7.70 -0.85
C ASN A 427 23.74 -7.36 -2.35
N ASP A 428 22.58 -7.35 -3.01
CA ASP A 428 22.44 -6.98 -4.43
C ASP A 428 22.87 -5.53 -4.70
N ALA A 429 22.73 -4.65 -3.70
CA ALA A 429 23.20 -3.25 -3.75
C ALA A 429 24.70 -3.08 -3.43
N GLY A 430 25.42 -4.17 -3.18
CA GLY A 430 26.84 -4.17 -2.81
C GLY A 430 27.10 -3.76 -1.36
N LEU A 431 26.09 -3.80 -0.48
CA LEU A 431 26.25 -3.52 0.94
C LEU A 431 26.73 -4.76 1.69
N SER A 432 27.68 -4.57 2.60
CA SER A 432 28.07 -5.60 3.58
C SER A 432 27.11 -5.58 4.75
N VAL A 433 26.44 -6.69 5.02
CA VAL A 433 25.33 -6.76 5.97
C VAL A 433 25.76 -7.34 7.31
N PHE A 434 25.36 -6.67 8.39
CA PHE A 434 25.63 -7.06 9.77
C PHE A 434 24.32 -7.15 10.56
N ILE A 435 24.26 -8.13 11.45
CA ILE A 435 23.16 -8.31 12.41
C ILE A 435 23.67 -8.02 13.82
N ASP A 436 22.95 -7.16 14.55
CA ASP A 436 23.27 -6.81 15.93
C ASP A 436 22.52 -7.69 16.95
N LYS A 437 22.85 -7.52 18.24
CA LYS A 437 22.30 -8.33 19.33
C LYS A 437 20.81 -8.11 19.61
N VAL A 438 20.15 -7.12 19.01
CA VAL A 438 18.70 -6.94 19.12
C VAL A 438 17.97 -7.31 17.83
N GLY A 439 18.71 -7.63 16.76
CA GLY A 439 18.16 -8.06 15.48
C GLY A 439 18.02 -6.95 14.44
N ASN A 440 18.64 -5.78 14.66
CA ASN A 440 18.72 -4.76 13.61
C ASN A 440 19.59 -5.27 12.44
N ILE A 441 19.26 -4.83 11.24
CA ILE A 441 19.99 -5.17 10.00
C ILE A 441 20.72 -3.92 9.52
N HIS A 442 22.04 -3.98 9.45
CA HIS A 442 22.89 -2.86 9.03
C HIS A 442 23.64 -3.22 7.74
N GLY A 443 23.33 -2.53 6.64
CA GLY A 443 24.04 -2.62 5.37
C GLY A 443 25.03 -1.47 5.21
N LEU A 444 26.33 -1.74 5.24
CA LEU A 444 27.37 -0.71 5.11
C LEU A 444 27.99 -0.75 3.71
N LEU A 445 28.13 0.42 3.08
CA LEU A 445 28.89 0.56 1.85
C LEU A 445 30.38 0.66 2.20
N LEU A 446 31.03 -0.51 2.31
CA LEU A 446 32.46 -0.59 2.62
C LEU A 446 33.31 -0.25 1.39
N PRO A 447 34.51 0.34 1.57
CA PRO A 447 35.42 0.55 0.44
C PRO A 447 35.86 -0.79 -0.18
N THR A 448 35.91 -0.87 -1.50
CA THR A 448 36.32 -2.06 -2.27
C THR A 448 37.61 -2.70 -1.76
N GLY A 449 37.61 -4.03 -1.59
CA GLY A 449 38.76 -4.81 -1.12
C GLY A 449 38.96 -4.85 0.39
N ASN A 450 38.08 -4.23 1.19
CA ASN A 450 38.19 -4.23 2.66
C ASN A 450 37.26 -5.22 3.38
N ASN A 451 36.43 -6.01 2.67
CA ASN A 451 35.50 -6.94 3.32
C ASN A 451 36.23 -7.94 4.22
N GLU A 452 37.34 -8.54 3.76
CA GLU A 452 38.17 -9.44 4.57
C GLU A 452 38.85 -8.73 5.75
N LYS A 453 39.28 -7.48 5.57
CA LYS A 453 39.82 -6.65 6.67
C LYS A 453 38.76 -6.37 7.74
N PHE A 454 37.51 -6.10 7.35
CA PHE A 454 36.42 -5.89 8.31
C PHE A 454 35.95 -7.20 8.96
N ARG A 455 36.01 -8.35 8.25
CA ARG A 455 35.78 -9.69 8.84
C ARG A 455 36.81 -10.02 9.93
N THR A 456 38.07 -9.68 9.71
CA THR A 456 39.19 -9.99 10.63
C THR A 456 39.36 -9.00 11.78
N LEU A 457 38.70 -7.83 11.76
CA LEU A 457 38.80 -6.79 12.79
C LEU A 457 38.01 -7.06 14.10
N ASN A 458 37.64 -8.31 14.36
CA ASN A 458 37.07 -8.74 15.64
C ASN A 458 38.03 -8.54 16.85
N GLY A 459 39.28 -8.14 16.62
CA GLY A 459 40.29 -7.98 17.68
C GLY A 459 40.28 -6.69 18.51
N ASN A 460 39.66 -5.57 18.09
CA ASN A 460 39.74 -4.32 18.89
C ASN A 460 38.55 -3.32 18.81
N GLY A 461 37.49 -3.60 18.04
CA GLY A 461 36.19 -2.88 18.10
C GLY A 461 36.17 -1.37 17.73
N THR A 462 37.32 -0.72 17.57
CA THR A 462 37.48 0.74 17.36
C THR A 462 37.31 1.16 15.89
N SER A 463 37.35 0.23 14.94
CA SER A 463 37.23 0.52 13.50
C SER A 463 35.77 0.66 13.02
N LEU A 464 34.87 -0.25 13.41
CA LEU A 464 33.48 -0.26 12.94
C LEU A 464 32.68 0.93 13.48
N LYS A 465 32.77 1.21 14.79
CA LYS A 465 32.14 2.38 15.43
C LYS A 465 32.60 3.69 14.80
N ARG A 466 33.91 3.80 14.51
CA ARG A 466 34.48 4.97 13.83
C ARG A 466 33.99 5.09 12.39
N PHE A 467 33.84 3.97 11.68
CA PHE A 467 33.32 3.98 10.32
C PHE A 467 31.83 4.35 10.27
N ALA A 468 30.99 3.71 11.09
CA ALA A 468 29.55 3.99 11.17
C ALA A 468 29.29 5.47 11.52
N SER A 469 30.03 6.03 12.48
CA SER A 469 29.91 7.46 12.85
C SER A 469 30.33 8.44 11.74
N SER A 470 31.04 7.98 10.71
CA SER A 470 31.36 8.74 9.51
C SER A 470 30.40 8.50 8.33
N CYS A 471 29.40 7.64 8.49
CA CYS A 471 28.42 7.35 7.46
C CYS A 471 27.18 8.24 7.59
N ILE A 472 26.61 8.66 6.47
CA ILE A 472 25.19 9.01 6.44
C ILE A 472 24.40 7.72 6.61
N CYS A 473 23.53 7.67 7.63
CA CYS A 473 22.69 6.51 7.90
C CYS A 473 21.31 6.74 7.30
N HIS A 474 21.00 6.05 6.20
CA HIS A 474 19.61 5.93 5.77
C HIS A 474 18.92 4.90 6.64
N CYS A 475 17.82 5.24 7.30
CA CYS A 475 17.21 4.32 8.24
C CYS A 475 15.70 4.46 8.30
N SER A 476 15.06 3.39 8.76
CA SER A 476 13.69 3.32 9.30
C SER A 476 13.44 1.85 9.72
N HIS A 477 12.20 1.38 9.71
CA HIS A 477 11.81 0.01 10.06
C HIS A 477 11.25 -0.79 8.87
N ILE A 478 11.17 -2.11 9.02
CA ILE A 478 10.48 -3.00 8.06
C ILE A 478 9.33 -3.79 8.68
N ASP A 479 9.24 -3.79 10.02
CA ASP A 479 8.07 -4.33 10.71
C ASP A 479 6.85 -3.47 10.46
N THR A 480 5.68 -4.10 10.53
CA THR A 480 4.39 -3.47 10.25
C THR A 480 3.38 -3.80 11.32
N VAL A 481 2.27 -3.07 11.36
CA VAL A 481 1.03 -3.55 11.97
C VAL A 481 0.41 -4.71 11.16
N PHE A 482 -0.68 -5.29 11.67
CA PHE A 482 -1.48 -6.28 10.94
C PHE A 482 -2.30 -5.60 9.83
N ASP A 483 -2.33 -6.21 8.64
CA ASP A 483 -3.03 -5.70 7.45
C ASP A 483 -2.59 -4.27 7.06
N ALA A 484 -1.27 -4.06 7.08
CA ALA A 484 -0.64 -2.77 6.88
C ALA A 484 -0.55 -2.34 5.40
N GLY A 485 -0.16 -1.09 5.21
CA GLY A 485 0.29 -0.55 3.94
C GLY A 485 1.65 -1.09 3.49
N LYS A 486 2.17 -0.54 2.38
CA LYS A 486 3.43 -0.99 1.75
C LYS A 486 4.63 -0.10 2.10
N TYR A 487 4.40 1.11 2.57
CA TYR A 487 5.37 2.21 2.62
C TYR A 487 5.76 2.61 4.04
N ASP A 488 4.87 2.51 5.03
CA ASP A 488 5.16 2.78 6.45
C ASP A 488 6.45 2.06 6.90
N GLY A 489 7.44 2.81 7.38
CA GLY A 489 8.83 2.41 7.62
C GLY A 489 9.64 1.97 6.39
N ARG A 490 9.08 1.04 5.61
CA ARG A 490 9.72 0.33 4.49
C ARG A 490 10.26 1.28 3.43
N LEU A 491 9.59 2.40 3.20
CA LEU A 491 10.06 3.46 2.30
C LEU A 491 11.47 3.91 2.71
N GLY A 492 11.73 4.19 3.98
CA GLY A 492 13.01 4.68 4.48
C GLY A 492 14.16 3.70 4.24
N VAL A 493 13.95 2.43 4.59
CA VAL A 493 14.95 1.37 4.42
C VAL A 493 15.24 1.14 2.94
N LEU A 494 14.20 0.89 2.14
CA LEU A 494 14.39 0.52 0.73
C LEU A 494 14.86 1.69 -0.13
N ALA A 495 14.51 2.93 0.23
CA ALA A 495 15.08 4.12 -0.37
C ALA A 495 16.58 4.26 -0.07
N GLY A 496 17.00 3.92 1.15
CA GLY A 496 18.42 3.85 1.51
C GLY A 496 19.19 2.81 0.68
N ILE A 497 18.61 1.60 0.53
CA ILE A 497 19.18 0.55 -0.31
C ILE A 497 19.27 1.03 -1.77
N GLU A 498 18.21 1.65 -2.29
CA GLU A 498 18.19 2.17 -3.66
C GLU A 498 19.25 3.25 -3.86
N ALA A 499 19.43 4.16 -2.91
CA ALA A 499 20.47 5.18 -2.98
C ALA A 499 21.88 4.54 -3.05
N ALA A 500 22.16 3.56 -2.20
CA ALA A 500 23.41 2.81 -2.23
C ALA A 500 23.63 2.11 -3.58
N HIS A 501 22.60 1.44 -4.08
CA HIS A 501 22.64 0.69 -5.34
C HIS A 501 22.86 1.62 -6.54
N VAL A 502 22.24 2.81 -6.56
CA VAL A 502 22.49 3.83 -7.59
C VAL A 502 23.96 4.25 -7.59
N PHE A 503 24.56 4.53 -6.43
CA PHE A 503 25.99 4.87 -6.38
C PHE A 503 26.88 3.72 -6.85
N ALA A 504 26.59 2.48 -6.44
CA ALA A 504 27.32 1.30 -6.84
C ALA A 504 27.26 1.09 -8.37
N ASP A 505 26.07 1.16 -8.96
CA ASP A 505 25.87 1.02 -10.40
C ASP A 505 26.53 2.17 -11.18
N LEU A 506 26.42 3.41 -10.72
CA LEU A 506 27.08 4.56 -11.35
C LEU A 506 28.61 4.40 -11.35
N GLN A 507 29.18 3.88 -10.26
CA GLN A 507 30.61 3.61 -10.17
C GLN A 507 31.02 2.44 -11.09
N HIS A 508 30.27 1.34 -11.08
CA HIS A 508 30.58 0.14 -11.85
C HIS A 508 30.42 0.36 -13.36
N TYR A 509 29.26 0.85 -13.78
CA TYR A 509 28.88 0.97 -15.20
C TYR A 509 29.30 2.29 -15.85
N PHE A 510 29.15 3.42 -15.15
CA PHE A 510 29.42 4.75 -15.70
C PHE A 510 30.77 5.34 -15.27
N LYS A 511 31.56 4.57 -14.49
CA LYS A 511 32.85 4.99 -13.94
C LYS A 511 32.76 6.31 -13.17
N PHE A 512 31.60 6.57 -12.57
CA PHE A 512 31.38 7.70 -11.68
C PHE A 512 32.34 7.60 -10.49
N LYS A 513 33.00 8.70 -10.17
CA LYS A 513 33.86 8.81 -9.01
C LYS A 513 33.37 9.99 -8.18
N LEU A 514 32.98 9.70 -6.94
CA LEU A 514 32.81 10.74 -5.93
C LEU A 514 34.14 11.50 -5.81
N LYS A 515 34.08 12.83 -5.68
CA LYS A 515 35.28 13.69 -5.57
C LYS A 515 36.09 13.48 -4.26
N ALA A 516 35.78 12.44 -3.49
CA ALA A 516 36.34 12.20 -2.17
C ALA A 516 37.85 11.85 -2.22
N ARG A 517 38.64 12.60 -1.44
CA ARG A 517 40.04 12.30 -1.08
C ARG A 517 40.12 11.95 0.39
N ARG A 518 40.86 10.88 0.72
CA ARG A 518 41.48 10.47 2.01
C ARG A 518 40.66 10.51 3.33
N ASN A 519 39.51 11.18 3.40
CA ASN A 519 38.64 11.23 4.58
C ASN A 519 37.35 10.42 4.36
N SER A 520 37.06 9.59 5.36
CA SER A 520 36.34 8.32 5.35
C SER A 520 34.81 8.40 5.36
N ARG A 521 34.18 9.36 4.68
CA ARG A 521 32.71 9.42 4.64
C ARG A 521 32.16 8.35 3.71
N SER A 522 31.13 7.66 4.16
CA SER A 522 30.40 6.66 3.38
C SER A 522 28.91 6.73 3.65
N LEU A 523 28.19 5.70 3.22
CA LEU A 523 26.77 5.50 3.41
C LEU A 523 26.54 4.17 4.12
N MET A 524 25.54 4.15 5.00
CA MET A 524 24.98 2.91 5.54
C MET A 524 23.46 2.96 5.53
N VAL A 525 22.86 1.78 5.55
CA VAL A 525 21.42 1.58 5.64
C VAL A 525 21.13 0.76 6.89
N THR A 526 20.20 1.20 7.73
CA THR A 526 19.76 0.42 8.89
C THR A 526 18.26 0.17 8.81
N ALA A 527 17.87 -1.10 8.86
CA ALA A 527 16.51 -1.50 9.17
C ALA A 527 16.43 -1.78 10.68
N PHE A 528 15.81 -0.87 11.41
CA PHE A 528 15.57 -1.04 12.83
C PHE A 528 14.42 -2.02 13.06
N ILE A 529 14.48 -2.76 14.17
CA ILE A 529 13.46 -3.71 14.56
C ILE A 529 12.53 -3.15 15.64
N GLY A 530 11.24 -3.37 15.46
CA GLY A 530 10.24 -3.24 16.51
C GLY A 530 9.74 -1.82 16.74
N GLU A 531 9.86 -0.94 15.74
CA GLU A 531 9.35 0.44 15.80
C GLU A 531 7.85 0.45 16.14
N GLU A 532 7.08 -0.48 15.54
CA GLU A 532 5.62 -0.57 15.69
C GLU A 532 5.15 -1.12 17.05
N MET A 533 6.10 -1.37 17.97
CA MET A 533 5.86 -1.78 19.35
C MET A 533 5.01 -3.05 19.51
N THR A 534 5.20 -4.05 18.62
CA THR A 534 4.57 -5.38 18.76
C THR A 534 5.02 -6.08 20.06
N PHE A 535 6.29 -5.93 20.43
CA PHE A 535 6.82 -6.34 21.72
C PHE A 535 6.93 -5.10 22.61
N THR A 536 6.59 -5.23 23.88
CA THR A 536 6.62 -4.14 24.84
C THR A 536 7.45 -4.52 26.06
N GLY A 537 8.05 -3.51 26.69
CA GLY A 537 8.81 -3.63 27.94
C GLY A 537 8.86 -2.27 28.61
N ARG A 538 8.89 -2.28 29.95
CA ARG A 538 8.79 -1.05 30.75
C ARG A 538 9.88 -0.05 30.39
N GLY A 539 9.48 1.14 29.94
CA GLY A 539 10.39 2.24 29.60
C GLY A 539 11.19 2.05 28.31
N ILE A 540 10.87 1.05 27.48
CA ILE A 540 11.54 0.79 26.19
C ILE A 540 10.62 1.20 25.05
N SER A 541 11.10 2.06 24.16
CA SER A 541 10.40 2.45 22.93
C SER A 541 11.31 2.35 21.73
N MET A 542 10.79 1.80 20.63
CA MET A 542 11.52 1.51 19.41
C MET A 542 12.83 0.76 19.77
N PRO A 543 12.74 -0.51 20.23
CA PRO A 543 13.83 -1.26 20.85
C PRO A 543 15.09 -1.31 19.97
N GLY A 544 14.93 -1.40 18.65
CA GLY A 544 16.04 -1.38 17.69
C GLY A 544 16.87 -0.10 17.78
N SER A 545 16.26 1.06 17.53
CA SER A 545 16.95 2.36 17.53
C SER A 545 17.38 2.82 18.92
N SER A 546 16.63 2.48 19.97
CA SER A 546 17.01 2.79 21.37
C SER A 546 18.26 2.00 21.80
N ALA A 547 18.45 0.76 21.34
CA ALA A 547 19.65 -0.02 21.61
C ALA A 547 20.88 0.56 20.90
N VAL A 548 20.75 1.01 19.65
CA VAL A 548 21.83 1.71 18.92
C VAL A 548 22.16 3.06 19.56
N ALA A 549 21.15 3.79 20.02
CA ALA A 549 21.33 5.01 20.80
C ALA A 549 21.99 4.73 22.17
N GLY A 550 21.94 3.50 22.68
CA GLY A 550 22.43 3.13 24.01
C GLY A 550 21.50 3.57 25.14
N SER A 551 20.23 3.84 24.84
CA SER A 551 19.20 4.18 25.83
C SER A 551 18.60 2.93 26.49
N THR A 552 18.71 1.77 25.83
CA THR A 552 18.40 0.45 26.40
C THR A 552 19.51 -0.55 26.07
N THR A 553 19.64 -1.58 26.88
CA THR A 553 20.60 -2.68 26.68
C THR A 553 19.95 -3.85 25.92
N PRO A 554 20.72 -4.66 25.17
CA PRO A 554 20.17 -5.86 24.54
C PRO A 554 19.46 -6.81 25.53
N ALA A 555 19.98 -6.93 26.75
CA ALA A 555 19.41 -7.80 27.79
C ALA A 555 18.03 -7.32 28.28
N GLU A 556 17.74 -6.03 28.21
CA GLU A 556 16.41 -5.49 28.53
C GLU A 556 15.44 -5.76 27.37
N VAL A 557 15.86 -5.50 26.13
CA VAL A 557 15.07 -5.80 24.93
C VAL A 557 14.70 -7.28 24.85
N HIS A 558 15.64 -8.17 25.17
CA HIS A 558 15.44 -9.63 25.18
C HIS A 558 14.32 -10.10 26.13
N LYS A 559 13.98 -9.31 27.17
CA LYS A 559 12.92 -9.63 28.14
C LYS A 559 11.53 -9.15 27.72
N MET A 560 11.43 -8.35 26.66
CA MET A 560 10.15 -7.82 26.17
C MET A 560 9.20 -8.94 25.76
N LYS A 561 7.89 -8.68 25.88
CA LYS A 561 6.83 -9.63 25.54
C LYS A 561 5.81 -9.01 24.60
N ASN A 562 5.20 -9.84 23.75
CA ASN A 562 4.05 -9.41 22.93
C ASN A 562 2.71 -9.77 23.59
N SER A 563 1.61 -9.39 22.96
CA SER A 563 0.25 -9.66 23.47
C SER A 563 -0.11 -11.14 23.59
N ALA A 564 0.62 -12.03 22.91
CA ALA A 564 0.47 -13.49 23.03
C ALA A 564 1.33 -14.09 24.15
N GLY A 565 2.11 -13.27 24.86
CA GLY A 565 3.01 -13.71 25.93
C GLY A 565 4.35 -14.27 25.43
N GLU A 566 4.63 -14.20 24.13
CA GLU A 566 5.89 -14.66 23.55
C GLU A 566 7.05 -13.73 23.94
N ILE A 567 8.24 -14.29 24.14
CA ILE A 567 9.43 -13.56 24.59
C ILE A 567 10.29 -13.15 23.39
N PHE A 568 10.72 -11.89 23.35
CA PHE A 568 11.52 -11.33 22.25
C PHE A 568 12.76 -12.16 21.95
N ARG A 569 13.53 -12.53 22.99
CA ARG A 569 14.75 -13.33 22.85
C ARG A 569 14.53 -14.62 22.06
N ASP A 570 13.48 -15.35 22.37
CA ASP A 570 13.26 -16.69 21.81
C ASP A 570 12.88 -16.59 20.33
N LYS A 571 12.08 -15.59 19.98
CA LYS A 571 11.74 -15.29 18.59
C LYS A 571 12.93 -14.75 17.79
N LEU A 572 13.77 -13.91 18.39
CA LEU A 572 15.03 -13.45 17.79
C LEU A 572 15.97 -14.63 17.51
N VAL A 573 16.14 -15.56 18.47
CA VAL A 573 16.95 -16.77 18.27
C VAL A 573 16.41 -17.60 17.09
N GLY A 574 15.09 -17.78 16.98
CA GLY A 574 14.48 -18.46 15.83
C GLY A 574 14.80 -17.77 14.49
N MET A 575 14.71 -16.44 14.44
CA MET A 575 15.10 -15.67 13.25
C MET A 575 16.59 -15.87 12.89
N LEU A 576 17.48 -15.83 13.89
CA LEU A 576 18.93 -16.03 13.69
C LEU A 576 19.26 -17.45 13.19
N GLN A 577 18.51 -18.47 13.64
CA GLN A 577 18.63 -19.82 13.10
C GLN A 577 18.29 -19.85 11.60
N THR A 578 17.20 -19.20 11.20
CA THR A 578 16.84 -19.08 9.78
C THR A 578 17.89 -18.31 8.98
N PHE A 579 18.50 -17.27 9.54
CA PHE A 579 19.59 -16.54 8.89
C PHE A 579 20.84 -17.41 8.71
N ARG A 580 21.22 -18.19 9.73
CA ARG A 580 22.34 -19.14 9.64
C ARG A 580 22.10 -20.16 8.51
N GLU A 581 20.91 -20.73 8.44
CA GLU A 581 20.53 -21.65 7.36
C GLU A 581 20.62 -20.96 5.99
N ALA A 582 20.06 -19.76 5.87
CA ALA A 582 20.12 -18.98 4.64
C ALA A 582 21.54 -18.62 4.20
N GLN A 583 22.41 -18.30 5.15
CA GLN A 583 23.82 -18.02 4.89
C GLN A 583 24.56 -19.30 4.45
N SER A 584 24.31 -20.43 5.12
CA SER A 584 24.91 -21.73 4.77
C SER A 584 24.50 -22.22 3.38
N ASP A 585 23.27 -21.94 2.97
CA ASP A 585 22.75 -22.27 1.63
C ASP A 585 23.23 -21.28 0.55
N GLY A 586 23.95 -20.22 0.91
CA GLY A 586 24.35 -19.15 -0.01
C GLY A 586 23.21 -18.26 -0.50
N ARG A 587 22.04 -18.28 0.17
CA ARG A 587 20.88 -17.45 -0.17
C ARG A 587 21.05 -15.98 0.25
N ILE A 588 21.88 -15.73 1.26
CA ILE A 588 22.25 -14.40 1.74
C ILE A 588 23.73 -14.37 2.11
N GLU A 589 24.33 -13.18 2.15
CA GLU A 589 25.68 -12.96 2.66
C GLU A 589 25.64 -12.05 3.89
N LEU A 590 26.20 -12.53 5.01
CA LEU A 590 26.34 -11.79 6.25
C LEU A 590 27.82 -11.68 6.66
N MET A 591 28.13 -10.61 7.39
CA MET A 591 29.43 -10.41 8.03
C MET A 591 29.52 -11.12 9.39
N ASN A 592 28.38 -11.54 9.94
CA ASN A 592 28.30 -12.43 11.10
C ASN A 592 28.86 -13.81 10.75
N ASP A 593 29.56 -14.41 11.70
CA ASP A 593 29.97 -15.81 11.63
C ASP A 593 29.10 -16.66 12.57
N PHE A 594 28.20 -17.43 11.96
CA PHE A 594 27.31 -18.35 12.67
C PHE A 594 27.77 -19.81 12.55
N SER A 595 28.93 -20.09 11.94
CA SER A 595 29.38 -21.46 11.64
C SER A 595 29.66 -22.30 12.89
N GLU A 596 30.18 -21.68 13.95
CA GLU A 596 30.49 -22.35 15.22
C GLU A 596 29.34 -22.30 16.25
N ALA A 597 28.20 -21.67 15.92
CA ALA A 597 27.09 -21.51 16.85
C ALA A 597 26.28 -22.82 17.00
N THR A 598 26.26 -23.37 18.21
CA THR A 598 25.59 -24.65 18.54
C THR A 598 24.23 -24.49 19.20
N ASP A 599 23.92 -23.31 19.74
CA ASP A 599 22.69 -23.00 20.48
C ASP A 599 22.26 -21.54 20.31
N GLY A 600 21.14 -21.15 20.95
CA GLY A 600 20.65 -19.77 20.88
C GLY A 600 21.57 -18.73 21.52
N THR A 601 22.37 -19.12 22.52
CA THR A 601 23.27 -18.20 23.22
C THR A 601 24.49 -17.88 22.36
N SER A 602 25.09 -18.89 21.75
CA SER A 602 26.20 -18.75 20.80
C SER A 602 25.78 -17.95 19.56
N LEU A 603 24.57 -18.15 19.03
CA LEU A 603 24.02 -17.31 17.95
C LEU A 603 23.97 -15.81 18.33
N LEU A 604 23.49 -15.48 19.53
CA LEU A 604 23.46 -14.10 20.03
C LEU A 604 24.88 -13.55 20.30
N GLN A 605 25.83 -14.40 20.69
CA GLN A 605 27.23 -14.00 20.88
C GLN A 605 27.93 -13.68 19.56
N SER A 606 27.57 -14.37 18.47
CA SER A 606 28.00 -14.05 17.10
C SER A 606 27.42 -12.75 16.52
N CYS A 607 26.46 -12.12 17.22
CA CYS A 607 25.88 -10.85 16.81
C CYS A 607 26.66 -9.64 17.36
N TYR A 608 26.65 -8.54 16.61
CA TYR A 608 27.40 -7.33 16.95
C TYR A 608 26.70 -6.49 18.04
N ASP A 609 27.47 -5.69 18.77
CA ASP A 609 26.91 -4.71 19.70
C ASP A 609 26.20 -3.57 18.90
N PRO A 610 24.90 -3.30 19.15
CA PRO A 610 24.14 -2.25 18.48
C PRO A 610 24.83 -0.88 18.48
N GLN A 611 25.51 -0.51 19.57
CA GLN A 611 26.15 0.80 19.69
C GLN A 611 27.33 1.00 18.71
N LYS A 612 27.83 -0.07 18.08
CA LYS A 612 28.86 0.01 17.04
C LYS A 612 28.32 0.60 15.73
N PHE A 613 27.01 0.61 15.53
CA PHE A 613 26.37 1.13 14.31
C PHE A 613 25.78 2.53 14.50
N PHE A 614 26.06 3.19 15.63
CA PHE A 614 25.61 4.56 15.85
C PHE A 614 26.23 5.55 14.85
N SER A 615 25.39 6.35 14.20
CA SER A 615 25.81 7.52 13.42
C SER A 615 25.09 8.79 13.86
N PRO A 616 25.81 9.93 13.97
CA PRO A 616 25.19 11.23 14.22
C PRO A 616 24.49 11.81 12.98
N HIS A 617 24.56 11.15 11.82
CA HIS A 617 24.13 11.64 10.52
C HIS A 617 22.97 10.79 9.95
N THR A 618 21.85 10.69 10.67
CA THR A 618 20.69 9.93 10.19
C THR A 618 19.86 10.73 9.18
N TYR A 619 19.36 10.00 8.20
CA TYR A 619 18.43 10.45 7.18
C TYR A 619 17.33 9.41 7.09
N GLU A 620 16.20 9.71 7.71
CA GLU A 620 15.00 8.89 7.62
C GLU A 620 14.05 9.47 6.59
N ARG A 621 13.60 8.63 5.67
CA ARG A 621 12.46 8.94 4.79
C ARG A 621 11.27 8.19 5.31
N HIS A 622 10.13 8.87 5.37
CA HIS A 622 8.90 8.28 5.83
C HIS A 622 7.72 8.87 5.07
N ILE A 623 6.60 8.15 5.05
CA ILE A 623 5.34 8.73 4.61
C ILE A 623 4.75 9.64 5.69
N GLU A 624 3.87 10.57 5.31
CA GLU A 624 3.21 11.48 6.27
C GLU A 624 2.30 10.76 7.25
N GLN A 625 1.65 9.69 6.78
CA GLN A 625 0.62 8.96 7.52
C GLN A 625 -0.63 9.82 7.84
N GLY A 626 -0.70 11.03 7.28
CA GLY A 626 -1.79 12.00 7.44
C GLY A 626 -2.05 12.77 6.13
N PRO A 627 -3.03 13.72 6.13
CA PRO A 627 -3.46 14.41 4.91
C PRO A 627 -2.92 15.85 4.74
N ILE A 628 -2.02 16.32 5.60
CA ILE A 628 -1.56 17.72 5.65
C ILE A 628 -0.79 18.09 4.37
N LEU A 629 0.18 17.29 3.93
CA LEU A 629 0.99 17.59 2.74
C LEU A 629 0.13 17.57 1.49
N ASP A 630 -0.86 16.68 1.42
CA ASP A 630 -1.81 16.66 0.32
C ASP A 630 -2.70 17.91 0.29
N ARG A 631 -3.29 18.29 1.43
CA ARG A 631 -4.07 19.55 1.56
C ARG A 631 -3.24 20.78 1.15
N GLN A 632 -1.97 20.81 1.53
CA GLN A 632 -1.05 21.91 1.19
C GLN A 632 -0.45 21.77 -0.23
N ARG A 633 -0.72 20.66 -0.92
CA ARG A 633 -0.17 20.34 -2.26
C ARG A 633 1.35 20.44 -2.28
N VAL A 634 2.01 19.87 -1.28
CA VAL A 634 3.46 19.81 -1.12
C VAL A 634 3.87 18.33 -1.19
N PRO A 635 4.85 17.93 -2.02
CA PRO A 635 5.20 16.51 -2.18
C PRO A 635 6.01 15.96 -1.00
N LEU A 636 6.79 16.81 -0.31
CA LEU A 636 7.59 16.43 0.86
C LEU A 636 7.89 17.62 1.77
N VAL A 637 8.21 17.35 3.03
CA VAL A 637 8.65 18.33 4.04
C VAL A 637 9.73 17.74 4.94
N LEU A 638 10.50 18.59 5.62
CA LEU A 638 11.38 18.17 6.72
C LEU A 638 10.67 18.40 8.05
N VAL A 639 10.74 17.41 8.93
CA VAL A 639 10.20 17.54 10.28
C VAL A 639 11.14 18.40 11.11
N ASP A 640 10.59 19.46 11.68
CA ASP A 640 11.33 20.37 12.56
C ASP A 640 11.35 19.83 13.99
N THR A 641 10.19 19.38 14.47
CA THR A 641 10.00 18.84 15.81
C THR A 641 9.18 17.55 15.76
N ILE A 642 9.61 16.53 16.52
CA ILE A 642 8.81 15.33 16.78
C ILE A 642 8.11 15.52 18.13
N MET A 643 6.81 15.26 18.16
CA MET A 643 6.00 15.35 19.39
C MET A 643 6.49 14.34 20.42
N GLY A 644 6.49 14.76 21.69
CA GLY A 644 6.65 13.85 22.82
C GLY A 644 5.47 12.88 22.92
N ILE A 645 5.69 11.80 23.66
CA ILE A 645 4.69 10.76 23.95
C ILE A 645 4.52 10.60 25.45
N HIS A 646 3.29 10.36 25.88
CA HIS A 646 2.96 9.92 27.23
C HIS A 646 1.91 8.81 27.13
N GLN A 647 2.29 7.61 27.55
CA GLN A 647 1.39 6.46 27.62
C GLN A 647 1.18 6.05 29.06
N GLU A 648 -0.09 5.85 29.41
CA GLU A 648 -0.48 5.55 30.78
C GLU A 648 -1.68 4.60 30.79
N ASP A 649 -1.60 3.60 31.66
CA ASP A 649 -2.67 2.65 31.91
C ASP A 649 -3.43 3.02 33.17
N PHE A 650 -4.75 2.82 33.10
CA PHE A 650 -5.70 3.03 34.17
C PHE A 650 -6.45 1.71 34.39
N LEU A 651 -6.23 1.12 35.55
CA LEU A 651 -6.87 -0.12 35.97
C LEU A 651 -8.05 0.24 36.87
N PHE A 652 -9.27 0.16 36.32
CA PHE A 652 -10.52 0.40 37.04
C PHE A 652 -10.97 -0.88 37.75
N GLN A 653 -11.32 -0.78 39.02
CA GLN A 653 -11.81 -1.87 39.85
C GLN A 653 -13.10 -1.47 40.59
N GLY A 654 -14.11 -2.34 40.51
CA GLY A 654 -15.44 -2.15 41.10
C GLY A 654 -16.58 -2.50 40.14
N LEU A 655 -17.81 -2.53 40.65
CA LEU A 655 -19.01 -2.92 39.89
C LEU A 655 -19.29 -2.01 38.68
N MET A 656 -18.84 -0.75 38.71
CA MET A 656 -19.09 0.27 37.69
C MET A 656 -17.88 0.48 36.76
N SER A 657 -16.91 -0.45 36.71
CA SER A 657 -15.61 -0.24 36.04
C SER A 657 -15.74 0.09 34.56
N GLU A 658 -16.62 -0.57 33.82
CA GLU A 658 -16.88 -0.29 32.40
C GLU A 658 -17.44 1.12 32.18
N GLN A 659 -18.38 1.53 33.03
CA GLN A 659 -19.00 2.85 32.96
C GLN A 659 -18.01 3.96 33.36
N GLY A 660 -17.20 3.72 34.39
CA GLY A 660 -16.14 4.64 34.81
C GLY A 660 -15.07 4.83 33.74
N ALA A 661 -14.64 3.75 33.10
CA ALA A 661 -13.68 3.79 31.99
C ALA A 661 -14.22 4.58 30.78
N LEU A 662 -15.48 4.35 30.39
CA LEU A 662 -16.13 5.13 29.32
C LEU A 662 -16.30 6.60 29.67
N ALA A 663 -16.74 6.89 30.90
CA ALA A 663 -16.88 8.26 31.38
C ALA A 663 -15.53 8.98 31.35
N PHE A 664 -14.45 8.31 31.75
CA PHE A 664 -13.11 8.89 31.70
C PHE A 664 -12.62 9.12 30.28
N ASN A 665 -12.79 8.15 29.36
CA ASN A 665 -12.49 8.33 27.93
C ASN A 665 -13.22 9.57 27.38
N ARG A 666 -14.51 9.74 27.67
CA ARG A 666 -15.27 10.92 27.25
C ARG A 666 -14.70 12.21 27.82
N GLN A 667 -14.38 12.27 29.12
CA GLN A 667 -13.79 13.48 29.71
C GLN A 667 -12.43 13.82 29.08
N LEU A 668 -11.58 12.84 28.81
CA LEU A 668 -10.33 13.05 28.07
C LEU A 668 -10.58 13.69 26.70
N ARG A 669 -11.59 13.19 25.96
CA ARG A 669 -11.97 13.77 24.66
C ARG A 669 -12.49 15.20 24.81
N LYS A 670 -13.33 15.47 25.80
CA LYS A 670 -13.88 16.81 26.07
C LYS A 670 -12.77 17.81 26.43
N ILE A 671 -11.85 17.42 27.32
CA ILE A 671 -10.71 18.27 27.70
C ILE A 671 -9.87 18.59 26.47
N SER A 672 -9.57 17.61 25.61
CA SER A 672 -8.75 17.83 24.41
C SER A 672 -9.33 18.82 23.38
N GLN A 673 -10.60 19.22 23.50
CA GLN A 673 -11.25 20.19 22.61
C GLN A 673 -10.97 21.64 22.98
N GLN A 674 -10.48 21.92 24.19
CA GLN A 674 -10.17 23.29 24.56
C GLN A 674 -9.05 23.82 23.64
N ASP A 675 -9.16 25.07 23.19
CA ASP A 675 -8.25 25.65 22.19
C ASP A 675 -6.76 25.52 22.56
N LYS A 676 -6.43 25.57 23.86
CA LYS A 676 -5.06 25.39 24.36
C LYS A 676 -4.47 23.99 24.13
N TYR A 677 -5.31 22.98 23.86
CA TYR A 677 -4.92 21.61 23.56
C TYR A 677 -5.04 21.25 22.07
N ARG A 678 -5.28 22.23 21.19
CA ARG A 678 -5.46 21.99 19.74
C ARG A 678 -4.33 21.20 19.08
N ASN A 679 -3.10 21.36 19.58
CA ASN A 679 -1.91 20.66 19.07
C ASN A 679 -1.58 19.37 19.85
N LEU A 680 -2.44 18.95 20.77
CA LEU A 680 -2.30 17.71 21.53
C LEU A 680 -3.16 16.64 20.87
N ARG A 681 -2.63 15.42 20.74
CA ARG A 681 -3.36 14.28 20.16
C ARG A 681 -3.59 13.27 21.28
N VAL A 682 -4.84 12.87 21.50
CA VAL A 682 -5.20 11.85 22.50
C VAL A 682 -5.77 10.66 21.79
N THR A 683 -5.38 9.46 22.19
CA THR A 683 -5.98 8.21 21.72
C THR A 683 -6.23 7.31 22.90
N VAL A 684 -7.40 6.67 22.94
CA VAL A 684 -7.66 5.57 23.87
C VAL A 684 -7.48 4.28 23.08
N GLY A 685 -6.32 3.65 23.27
CA GLY A 685 -5.84 2.58 22.40
C GLY A 685 -6.31 1.19 22.82
N ILE A 686 -6.52 0.97 24.12
CA ILE A 686 -7.02 -0.30 24.67
C ILE A 686 -8.10 0.05 25.69
N MET A 687 -9.27 -0.57 25.55
CA MET A 687 -10.32 -0.58 26.56
C MET A 687 -10.93 -1.97 26.57
N LYS A 688 -10.66 -2.74 27.63
CA LYS A 688 -11.10 -4.13 27.70
C LYS A 688 -11.36 -4.55 29.14
N GLY A 689 -12.52 -5.16 29.37
CA GLY A 689 -12.84 -5.81 30.64
C GLY A 689 -12.20 -7.20 30.76
N ASP A 690 -11.67 -7.53 31.95
CA ASP A 690 -11.09 -8.85 32.24
C ASP A 690 -12.17 -9.95 32.11
N PRO A 691 -12.01 -10.92 31.18
CA PRO A 691 -12.96 -12.00 31.02
C PRO A 691 -13.21 -12.84 32.28
N LYS A 692 -12.23 -12.94 33.18
CA LYS A 692 -12.31 -13.74 34.42
C LYS A 692 -13.10 -13.04 35.52
N GLU A 693 -13.31 -11.74 35.41
CA GLU A 693 -14.02 -10.92 36.40
C GLU A 693 -15.34 -10.38 35.84
N ARG A 694 -16.02 -11.18 35.02
CA ARG A 694 -17.32 -10.84 34.42
C ARG A 694 -18.50 -11.40 35.22
N THR A 695 -19.52 -10.57 35.38
CA THR A 695 -20.82 -10.98 35.91
C THR A 695 -21.88 -10.80 34.81
N ALA A 696 -22.72 -11.82 34.62
CA ALA A 696 -23.85 -11.73 33.70
C ALA A 696 -25.04 -11.11 34.45
N LYS A 697 -25.69 -10.13 33.83
CA LYS A 697 -26.90 -9.50 34.33
C LYS A 697 -27.99 -9.62 33.29
N GLU A 698 -29.14 -10.16 33.66
CA GLU A 698 -30.31 -10.17 32.78
C GLU A 698 -30.78 -8.74 32.50
N LEU A 699 -31.38 -8.56 31.33
CA LEU A 699 -31.94 -7.29 30.87
C LEU A 699 -33.39 -7.52 30.48
N ASP A 700 -34.26 -6.60 30.90
CA ASP A 700 -35.64 -6.56 30.39
C ASP A 700 -35.67 -6.10 28.92
N PHE A 701 -34.72 -5.25 28.52
CA PHE A 701 -34.45 -4.89 27.13
C PHE A 701 -32.96 -4.58 26.94
N GLY A 702 -32.37 -5.08 25.85
CA GLY A 702 -30.96 -4.88 25.54
C GLY A 702 -30.66 -4.86 24.06
N MET A 703 -29.60 -4.13 23.71
CA MET A 703 -29.05 -4.03 22.37
C MET A 703 -27.53 -4.15 22.39
N ARG A 704 -26.99 -4.93 21.47
CA ARG A 704 -25.57 -4.96 21.12
C ARG A 704 -25.36 -4.17 19.84
N LEU A 705 -24.50 -3.17 19.92
CA LEU A 705 -24.14 -2.28 18.82
C LEU A 705 -22.76 -2.65 18.30
N ARG A 706 -22.65 -2.84 16.98
CA ARG A 706 -21.37 -2.99 16.30
C ARG A 706 -21.12 -1.81 15.39
N MET A 707 -19.99 -1.14 15.61
CA MET A 707 -19.59 0.05 14.88
C MET A 707 -18.27 -0.20 14.16
N ARG A 708 -18.16 0.36 12.95
CA ARG A 708 -16.94 0.36 12.15
C ARG A 708 -16.48 1.78 11.89
N GLY A 709 -15.24 2.04 12.27
CA GLY A 709 -14.50 3.26 11.99
C GLY A 709 -13.45 3.06 10.90
N GLU A 710 -12.29 3.68 11.08
CA GLU A 710 -11.14 3.59 10.18
C GLU A 710 -9.84 3.43 10.98
N LEU A 711 -9.10 2.34 10.73
CA LEU A 711 -7.77 2.13 11.29
C LEU A 711 -6.82 3.19 10.72
N ASN A 712 -6.09 3.87 11.61
CA ASN A 712 -5.09 4.86 11.23
C ASN A 712 -4.05 5.04 12.34
N HIS A 713 -2.90 5.63 12.01
CA HIS A 713 -1.83 5.90 12.98
C HIS A 713 -2.27 6.99 13.99
N ALA A 714 -2.29 6.65 15.28
CA ALA A 714 -2.75 7.51 16.38
C ALA A 714 -1.88 8.76 16.56
N GLY A 715 -0.57 8.62 16.36
CA GLY A 715 0.36 9.72 16.33
C GLY A 715 0.14 10.68 15.16
N ALA A 716 0.13 10.22 13.90
CA ALA A 716 0.13 11.06 12.72
C ALA A 716 -1.23 11.67 12.32
N THR A 717 -2.34 10.97 12.59
CA THR A 717 -3.68 11.42 12.16
C THR A 717 -4.21 12.49 13.11
N LEU A 718 -4.56 13.67 12.57
CA LEU A 718 -5.18 14.74 13.36
C LEU A 718 -6.51 14.29 13.95
N MET A 719 -6.86 14.79 15.14
CA MET A 719 -8.09 14.43 15.84
C MET A 719 -9.34 14.65 14.98
N GLU A 720 -9.43 15.78 14.26
CA GLU A 720 -10.55 16.12 13.39
C GLU A 720 -10.72 15.18 12.18
N ASP A 721 -9.67 14.46 11.80
CA ASP A 721 -9.64 13.59 10.61
C ASP A 721 -9.98 12.13 10.93
N ARG A 722 -10.12 11.79 12.22
CA ARG A 722 -10.33 10.39 12.62
C ARG A 722 -11.77 9.97 12.37
N ARG A 723 -11.93 8.66 12.18
CA ARG A 723 -13.21 7.96 12.27
C ARG A 723 -13.13 6.95 13.39
N ASP A 724 -12.85 7.44 14.59
CA ASP A 724 -12.58 6.65 15.79
C ASP A 724 -13.91 6.12 16.37
N PRO A 725 -14.19 4.81 16.32
CA PRO A 725 -15.40 4.24 16.89
C PRO A 725 -15.36 4.25 18.42
N GLY A 726 -14.18 4.38 19.05
CA GLY A 726 -14.01 4.62 20.48
C GLY A 726 -14.56 5.97 20.92
N VAL A 727 -14.50 6.96 20.04
CA VAL A 727 -15.18 8.25 20.21
C VAL A 727 -16.69 8.09 20.14
N ALA A 728 -17.20 7.31 19.18
CA ALA A 728 -18.63 7.11 19.00
C ALA A 728 -19.28 6.41 20.20
N ILE A 729 -18.68 5.31 20.71
CA ILE A 729 -19.24 4.58 21.86
C ILE A 729 -19.27 5.41 23.14
N ALA A 730 -18.26 6.26 23.38
CA ALA A 730 -18.19 7.09 24.58
C ALA A 730 -19.31 8.14 24.62
N ARG A 731 -19.64 8.70 23.45
CA ARG A 731 -20.79 9.62 23.30
C ARG A 731 -22.12 8.90 23.47
N LEU A 732 -22.27 7.74 22.83
CA LEU A 732 -23.50 6.95 22.88
C LEU A 732 -23.82 6.51 24.30
N ALA A 733 -22.83 6.01 25.03
CA ALA A 733 -22.99 5.59 26.42
C ALA A 733 -23.53 6.72 27.31
N GLU A 734 -22.97 7.92 27.21
CA GLU A 734 -23.37 9.01 28.09
C GLU A 734 -24.69 9.67 27.64
N ASN A 735 -24.88 9.91 26.33
CA ASN A 735 -26.17 10.39 25.82
C ASN A 735 -27.32 9.42 26.14
N PHE A 736 -27.06 8.10 26.17
CA PHE A 736 -28.04 7.10 26.60
C PHE A 736 -28.43 7.31 28.07
N VAL A 737 -27.45 7.44 28.98
CA VAL A 737 -27.72 7.66 30.42
C VAL A 737 -28.38 9.01 30.67
N GLU A 738 -27.89 10.09 30.05
CA GLU A 738 -28.46 11.44 30.18
C GLU A 738 -29.92 11.47 29.75
N ARG A 739 -30.27 10.88 28.60
CA ARG A 739 -31.66 10.87 28.12
C ARG A 739 -32.62 10.05 28.99
N PHE A 740 -32.14 9.02 29.68
CA PHE A 740 -32.93 8.34 30.71
C PHE A 740 -33.13 9.18 31.97
N ASN A 741 -32.12 9.98 32.34
CA ASN A 741 -32.20 10.88 33.49
C ASN A 741 -33.01 12.16 33.20
N GLU A 742 -33.05 12.60 31.93
CA GLU A 742 -33.73 13.82 31.47
C GLU A 742 -35.19 13.60 31.03
N ASP A 743 -35.73 12.38 31.06
CA ASP A 743 -37.12 12.10 30.68
C ASP A 743 -38.12 12.81 31.61
N GLN A 744 -38.47 14.05 31.24
CA GLN A 744 -39.26 14.99 32.04
C GLN A 744 -40.71 14.55 32.33
N ASN A 745 -41.17 13.44 31.76
CA ASN A 745 -42.52 12.91 31.96
C ASN A 745 -42.60 11.72 32.93
N ASN A 746 -41.50 11.36 33.59
CA ASN A 746 -41.41 10.21 34.50
C ASN A 746 -41.88 8.88 33.87
N LYS A 747 -41.83 8.74 32.53
CA LYS A 747 -42.29 7.52 31.85
C LYS A 747 -41.37 6.35 32.13
N PHE A 748 -40.09 6.63 32.38
CA PHE A 748 -39.06 5.61 32.60
C PHE A 748 -38.45 5.61 34.00
N ASP A 749 -39.05 6.27 35.00
CA ASP A 749 -38.56 6.36 36.40
C ASP A 749 -38.22 5.00 37.04
N LYS A 750 -38.87 3.93 36.59
CA LYS A 750 -38.67 2.56 37.09
C LYS A 750 -37.61 1.77 36.32
N LEU A 751 -37.15 2.28 35.19
CA LEU A 751 -36.13 1.65 34.35
C LEU A 751 -34.75 2.20 34.69
N LYS A 752 -33.78 1.31 34.87
CA LYS A 752 -32.39 1.65 35.15
C LYS A 752 -31.54 1.34 33.92
N PRO A 753 -30.86 2.32 33.32
CA PRO A 753 -29.95 2.06 32.21
C PRO A 753 -28.76 1.20 32.67
N VAL A 754 -28.33 0.29 31.81
CA VAL A 754 -27.15 -0.56 32.00
C VAL A 754 -26.29 -0.48 30.75
N ILE A 755 -24.98 -0.33 30.95
CA ILE A 755 -23.97 -0.27 29.89
C ILE A 755 -22.89 -1.27 30.26
N GLY A 756 -22.42 -2.04 29.29
CA GLY A 756 -21.42 -3.08 29.50
C GLY A 756 -20.91 -3.64 28.18
N GLU A 757 -20.10 -4.69 28.27
CA GLU A 757 -19.41 -5.35 27.16
C GLU A 757 -18.83 -4.33 26.15
N ILE A 758 -17.70 -3.74 26.52
CA ILE A 758 -17.00 -2.77 25.66
C ILE A 758 -15.76 -3.42 25.06
N GLU A 759 -15.65 -3.33 23.73
CA GLU A 759 -14.46 -3.78 23.02
C GLU A 759 -14.06 -2.78 21.95
N LEU A 760 -12.78 -2.43 21.91
CA LEU A 760 -12.14 -1.68 20.83
C LEU A 760 -11.16 -2.60 20.11
N GLN A 761 -11.20 -2.63 18.78
CA GLN A 761 -10.29 -3.46 17.98
C GLN A 761 -9.37 -2.59 17.10
N PRO A 762 -8.06 -2.91 17.01
CA PRO A 762 -7.44 -4.20 17.33
C PRO A 762 -7.25 -4.47 18.84
N GLY A 763 -7.29 -3.45 19.69
CA GLY A 763 -7.28 -3.62 21.16
C GLY A 763 -5.98 -4.19 21.73
N THR A 764 -4.88 -4.08 20.98
CA THR A 764 -3.57 -4.65 21.32
C THR A 764 -2.41 -3.68 21.16
N ASN A 765 -2.55 -2.62 20.36
CA ASN A 765 -1.49 -1.65 20.11
C ASN A 765 -1.95 -0.23 20.49
N ARG A 766 -1.15 0.48 21.29
CA ARG A 766 -1.45 1.81 21.85
C ARG A 766 -1.38 2.93 20.79
N ASN A 767 -0.65 2.69 19.70
CA ASN A 767 -0.38 3.67 18.65
C ASN A 767 -1.35 3.61 17.45
N VAL A 768 -2.44 2.82 17.56
CA VAL A 768 -3.40 2.61 16.47
C VAL A 768 -4.78 3.12 16.88
N ILE A 769 -5.42 3.92 16.02
CA ILE A 769 -6.82 4.33 16.18
C ILE A 769 -7.70 3.09 15.95
N PRO A 770 -8.66 2.76 16.84
CA PRO A 770 -9.51 1.59 16.65
C PRO A 770 -10.29 1.62 15.32
N GLY A 771 -10.42 0.47 14.68
CA GLY A 771 -11.15 0.29 13.42
C GLY A 771 -12.59 -0.19 13.62
N SER A 772 -12.88 -0.78 14.78
CA SER A 772 -14.23 -1.17 15.18
C SER A 772 -14.41 -1.06 16.69
N ALA A 773 -15.66 -0.94 17.10
CA ALA A 773 -16.07 -0.98 18.48
C ALA A 773 -17.35 -1.80 18.68
N LEU A 774 -17.44 -2.45 19.83
CA LEU A 774 -18.63 -3.11 20.34
C LEU A 774 -19.05 -2.45 21.64
N LEU A 775 -20.34 -2.21 21.77
CA LEU A 775 -20.98 -1.65 22.97
C LEU A 775 -22.31 -2.36 23.20
N THR A 776 -22.61 -2.73 24.44
CA THR A 776 -23.96 -3.16 24.81
C THR A 776 -24.65 -2.13 25.70
N LEU A 777 -25.90 -1.84 25.35
CA LEU A 777 -26.79 -0.92 26.07
C LEU A 777 -28.04 -1.70 26.46
N GLY A 778 -28.62 -1.41 27.62
CA GLY A 778 -29.87 -2.04 28.04
C GLY A 778 -30.52 -1.31 29.19
N VAL A 779 -31.67 -1.83 29.61
CA VAL A 779 -32.40 -1.36 30.79
C VAL A 779 -32.85 -2.52 31.65
N ASN A 780 -33.03 -2.23 32.94
CA ASN A 780 -33.62 -3.12 33.91
C ASN A 780 -34.72 -2.41 34.71
N GLY A 781 -35.91 -2.99 34.77
CA GLY A 781 -37.05 -2.49 35.51
C GLY A 781 -38.39 -2.96 34.93
N PRO A 782 -39.47 -2.92 35.72
CA PRO A 782 -40.78 -3.41 35.30
C PRO A 782 -41.41 -2.47 34.25
N ALA A 783 -41.68 -2.98 33.04
CA ALA A 783 -42.46 -2.29 32.01
C ALA A 783 -43.31 -3.27 31.17
N ALA A 784 -44.37 -2.76 30.53
CA ALA A 784 -45.20 -3.54 29.62
C ALA A 784 -44.48 -3.80 28.27
N ILE A 785 -44.85 -4.87 27.56
CA ILE A 785 -44.26 -5.22 26.24
C ILE A 785 -44.37 -4.04 25.25
N SER A 786 -45.52 -3.36 25.20
CA SER A 786 -45.73 -2.19 24.34
C SER A 786 -44.84 -1.00 24.71
N GLU A 787 -44.50 -0.84 26.00
CA GLU A 787 -43.56 0.19 26.46
C GLU A 787 -42.13 -0.15 26.03
N MET A 788 -41.76 -1.43 26.06
CA MET A 788 -40.45 -1.92 25.60
C MET A 788 -40.27 -1.81 24.09
N GLU A 789 -41.32 -2.07 23.30
CA GLU A 789 -41.30 -1.84 21.84
C GLU A 789 -41.11 -0.35 21.50
N HIS A 790 -41.82 0.53 22.21
CA HIS A 790 -41.66 1.98 22.04
C HIS A 790 -40.26 2.44 22.47
N LEU A 791 -39.76 1.93 23.60
CA LEU A 791 -38.42 2.23 24.09
C LEU A 791 -37.35 1.79 23.09
N SER A 792 -37.50 0.61 22.48
CA SER A 792 -36.59 0.14 21.43
C SER A 792 -36.48 1.12 20.26
N LEU A 793 -37.60 1.66 19.80
CA LEU A 793 -37.62 2.68 18.74
C LEU A 793 -36.98 3.99 19.18
N GLN A 794 -37.21 4.43 20.43
CA GLN A 794 -36.60 5.64 20.98
C GLN A 794 -35.08 5.50 21.14
N VAL A 795 -34.60 4.38 21.68
CA VAL A 795 -33.17 4.10 21.82
C VAL A 795 -32.49 4.07 20.46
N GLN A 796 -33.11 3.45 19.45
CA GLN A 796 -32.62 3.50 18.07
C GLN A 796 -32.55 4.93 17.53
N SER A 797 -33.56 5.77 17.80
CA SER A 797 -33.53 7.20 17.43
C SER A 797 -32.38 7.92 18.12
N TRP A 798 -32.17 7.71 19.42
CA TRP A 798 -31.08 8.35 20.16
C TRP A 798 -29.70 7.93 19.65
N ILE A 799 -29.54 6.67 19.25
CA ILE A 799 -28.31 6.19 18.61
C ILE A 799 -28.08 6.93 17.31
N VAL A 800 -29.11 7.04 16.46
CA VAL A 800 -29.02 7.75 15.17
C VAL A 800 -28.69 9.22 15.38
N ASP A 801 -29.37 9.91 16.30
CA ASP A 801 -29.14 11.32 16.61
C ASP A 801 -27.70 11.54 17.10
N THR A 802 -27.25 10.72 18.04
CA THR A 802 -25.90 10.81 18.61
C THR A 802 -24.81 10.60 17.54
N LEU A 803 -25.04 9.69 16.58
CA LEU A 803 -24.08 9.44 15.50
C LEU A 803 -24.16 10.47 14.37
N LEU A 804 -25.29 11.18 14.21
CA LEU A 804 -25.47 12.24 13.23
C LEU A 804 -24.84 13.58 13.66
N ASP A 805 -24.75 13.81 14.96
CA ASP A 805 -24.17 15.02 15.53
C ASP A 805 -22.68 15.15 15.15
N SER A 806 -22.37 16.26 14.49
CA SER A 806 -21.01 16.66 14.10
C SER A 806 -20.12 16.82 15.32
N VAL A 807 -18.88 16.35 15.22
CA VAL A 807 -17.95 16.34 16.34
C VAL A 807 -16.54 16.69 15.92
N ALA A 808 -15.97 17.69 16.59
CA ALA A 808 -14.61 18.17 16.37
C ALA A 808 -13.50 17.16 16.75
N PHE A 809 -13.84 15.98 17.29
CA PHE A 809 -12.90 15.02 17.89
C PHE A 809 -12.78 13.69 17.12
N GLY A 810 -13.19 13.65 15.86
CA GLY A 810 -12.88 12.52 14.97
C GLY A 810 -13.76 11.29 15.15
N GLY A 811 -15.03 11.49 15.52
CA GLY A 811 -16.05 10.44 15.53
C GLY A 811 -16.93 10.43 14.28
N GLU A 812 -16.72 11.37 13.35
CA GLU A 812 -17.54 11.49 12.14
C GLU A 812 -17.25 10.35 11.16
N GLY A 813 -18.26 9.92 10.40
CA GLY A 813 -18.11 8.85 9.41
C GLY A 813 -18.01 7.43 9.98
N VAL A 814 -18.17 7.23 11.29
CA VAL A 814 -18.35 5.89 11.90
C VAL A 814 -19.67 5.28 11.42
N VAL A 815 -19.61 4.01 11.03
CA VAL A 815 -20.73 3.25 10.47
C VAL A 815 -21.29 2.32 11.53
N LEU A 816 -22.60 2.41 11.80
CA LEU A 816 -23.33 1.39 12.55
C LEU A 816 -23.57 0.19 11.63
N GLU A 817 -22.88 -0.92 11.91
CA GLU A 817 -22.92 -2.13 11.08
C GLU A 817 -24.08 -3.05 11.46
N ALA A 818 -24.28 -3.26 12.76
CA ALA A 818 -25.31 -4.13 13.29
C ALA A 818 -25.86 -3.63 14.63
N VAL A 819 -27.13 -3.94 14.86
CA VAL A 819 -27.85 -3.77 16.13
C VAL A 819 -28.54 -5.10 16.40
N ASP A 820 -28.06 -5.84 17.41
CA ASP A 820 -28.60 -7.14 17.76
C ASP A 820 -29.35 -7.04 19.09
N PRO A 821 -30.60 -7.52 19.20
CA PRO A 821 -31.29 -7.59 20.49
C PRO A 821 -30.58 -8.62 21.40
N ILE A 822 -30.49 -8.31 22.70
CA ILE A 822 -29.89 -9.18 23.71
C ILE A 822 -30.73 -9.18 24.99
N ASN A 823 -30.70 -10.29 25.72
CA ASN A 823 -31.45 -10.47 26.98
C ASN A 823 -30.54 -10.48 28.21
N PHE A 824 -29.23 -10.39 28.02
CA PHE A 824 -28.25 -10.33 29.10
C PHE A 824 -27.08 -9.44 28.68
N ILE A 825 -26.43 -8.85 29.67
CA ILE A 825 -25.22 -8.05 29.53
C ILE A 825 -24.11 -8.61 30.41
N SER A 826 -22.88 -8.56 29.91
CA SER A 826 -21.70 -8.98 30.66
C SER A 826 -21.02 -7.74 31.24
N LEU A 827 -20.95 -7.64 32.57
CA LEU A 827 -20.31 -6.54 33.29
C LEU A 827 -18.96 -6.98 33.84
N ALA A 828 -17.89 -6.31 33.44
CA ALA A 828 -16.56 -6.57 33.98
C ALA A 828 -16.30 -5.74 35.25
N ASN A 829 -15.94 -6.40 36.35
CA ASN A 829 -15.56 -5.75 37.62
C ASN A 829 -14.15 -5.14 37.57
N ARG A 830 -13.41 -5.42 36.50
CA ARG A 830 -12.09 -4.92 36.21
C ARG A 830 -11.97 -4.53 34.74
N VAL A 831 -11.54 -3.30 34.49
CA VAL A 831 -11.35 -2.77 33.13
C VAL A 831 -9.99 -2.08 33.03
N ASP A 832 -9.24 -2.46 32.01
CA ASP A 832 -8.00 -1.78 31.63
C ASP A 832 -8.32 -0.72 30.56
N LEU A 833 -7.88 0.51 30.79
CA LEU A 833 -7.96 1.62 29.85
C LEU A 833 -6.56 2.20 29.64
N SER A 834 -6.09 2.18 28.39
CA SER A 834 -4.80 2.77 28.01
C SER A 834 -4.99 4.05 27.23
N ILE A 835 -4.22 5.09 27.57
CA ILE A 835 -4.15 6.33 26.80
C ILE A 835 -2.79 6.50 26.13
N ASP A 836 -2.79 7.13 24.95
CA ASP A 836 -1.62 7.64 24.24
C ASP A 836 -1.83 9.14 24.00
N ILE A 837 -0.92 9.96 24.55
CA ILE A 837 -0.92 11.40 24.38
C ILE A 837 0.31 11.82 23.59
N ARG A 838 0.10 12.57 22.51
CA ARG A 838 1.15 13.27 21.76
C ARG A 838 1.10 14.76 22.03
N TYR A 839 2.25 15.35 22.34
CA TYR A 839 2.35 16.77 22.68
C TYR A 839 3.59 17.41 22.06
N ALA A 840 3.47 18.66 21.62
CA ALA A 840 4.61 19.44 21.12
C ALA A 840 5.38 20.15 22.26
N GLU A 841 4.73 20.38 23.40
CA GLU A 841 5.28 21.13 24.54
C GLU A 841 4.95 20.43 25.86
N ASP A 842 5.94 20.24 26.73
CA ASP A 842 5.78 19.58 28.04
C ASP A 842 4.75 20.28 28.94
N LYS A 843 4.63 21.61 28.83
CA LYS A 843 3.67 22.41 29.58
C LYS A 843 2.23 21.98 29.26
N ILE A 844 1.91 21.80 27.98
CA ILE A 844 0.58 21.42 27.50
C ILE A 844 0.21 20.02 28.03
N LYS A 845 1.13 19.05 27.99
CA LYS A 845 0.94 17.72 28.59
C LYS A 845 0.62 17.83 30.08
N THR A 846 1.41 18.61 30.82
CA THR A 846 1.29 18.72 32.28
C THR A 846 -0.07 19.29 32.69
N GLU A 847 -0.50 20.36 32.01
CA GLU A 847 -1.82 20.95 32.22
C GLU A 847 -2.95 19.98 31.85
N PHE A 848 -2.84 19.27 30.72
CA PHE A 848 -3.84 18.29 30.28
C PHE A 848 -4.00 17.14 31.29
N LEU A 849 -2.88 16.56 31.75
CA LEU A 849 -2.88 15.47 32.72
C LEU A 849 -3.45 15.91 34.07
N LEU A 850 -3.26 17.17 34.47
CA LEU A 850 -3.86 17.70 35.69
C LEU A 850 -5.40 17.74 35.59
N GLU A 851 -5.94 18.28 34.50
CA GLU A 851 -7.39 18.32 34.28
C GLU A 851 -7.99 16.90 34.15
N ALA A 852 -7.28 16.01 33.46
CA ALA A 852 -7.68 14.61 33.35
C ALA A 852 -7.75 13.92 34.72
N ARG A 853 -6.76 14.15 35.60
CA ARG A 853 -6.75 13.61 36.97
C ARG A 853 -7.94 14.14 37.80
N MET A 854 -8.22 15.44 37.73
CA MET A 854 -9.38 16.01 38.42
C MET A 854 -10.71 15.42 37.93
N ALA A 855 -10.83 15.15 36.63
CA ALA A 855 -12.01 14.49 36.07
C ALA A 855 -12.12 13.03 36.54
N LEU A 856 -11.00 12.30 36.56
CA LEU A 856 -10.95 10.92 37.04
C LEU A 856 -11.36 10.82 38.51
N GLU A 857 -10.85 11.70 39.39
CA GLU A 857 -11.20 11.71 40.82
C GLU A 857 -12.71 11.91 41.07
N LYS A 858 -13.34 12.79 40.29
CA LYS A 858 -14.80 13.00 40.33
C LYS A 858 -15.57 11.75 39.92
N ILE A 859 -15.13 11.07 38.86
CA ILE A 859 -15.75 9.82 38.39
C ILE A 859 -15.60 8.72 39.46
N CYS A 860 -14.39 8.55 40.01
CA CYS A 860 -14.12 7.55 41.03
C CYS A 860 -14.97 7.75 42.29
N THR A 861 -15.17 9.00 42.71
CA THR A 861 -16.01 9.33 43.87
C THR A 861 -17.49 9.08 43.58
N ALA A 862 -17.98 9.49 42.40
CA ALA A 862 -19.39 9.34 42.04
C ALA A 862 -19.81 7.88 41.80
N MET A 863 -18.88 7.02 41.38
CA MET A 863 -19.14 5.62 41.01
C MET A 863 -18.53 4.60 41.99
N GLU A 864 -17.93 5.06 43.09
CA GLU A 864 -17.27 4.22 44.11
C GLU A 864 -16.20 3.27 43.52
N LEU A 865 -15.37 3.81 42.61
CA LEU A 865 -14.33 3.03 41.91
C LEU A 865 -12.94 3.23 42.51
N GLN A 866 -12.15 2.15 42.49
CA GLN A 866 -10.70 2.21 42.73
C GLN A 866 -9.97 2.20 41.39
N VAL A 867 -8.98 3.08 41.22
CA VAL A 867 -8.20 3.15 39.98
C VAL A 867 -6.71 3.15 40.29
N ALA A 868 -6.01 2.13 39.79
CA ALA A 868 -4.55 2.09 39.78
C ALA A 868 -4.02 2.66 38.46
N ARG A 869 -2.80 3.21 38.50
CA ARG A 869 -2.19 3.92 37.37
C ARG A 869 -0.76 3.49 37.14
N GLU A 870 -0.39 3.28 35.89
CA GLU A 870 0.97 2.90 35.52
C GLU A 870 1.41 3.69 34.27
N VAL A 871 2.50 4.45 34.41
CA VAL A 871 3.12 5.14 33.27
C VAL A 871 4.02 4.14 32.55
N GLU A 872 3.67 3.86 31.31
CA GLU A 872 4.31 2.83 30.48
C GLU A 872 5.45 3.44 29.66
N GLN A 873 5.23 4.65 29.16
CA GLN A 873 6.21 5.37 28.34
C GLN A 873 6.07 6.88 28.51
N GLU A 874 7.21 7.56 28.63
CA GLU A 874 7.29 9.02 28.56
C GLU A 874 8.53 9.44 27.79
N LEU A 875 8.34 10.15 26.66
CA LEU A 875 9.43 10.80 25.92
C LEU A 875 9.08 12.26 25.67
N ARG A 876 10.06 13.15 25.87
CA ARG A 876 9.90 14.58 25.60
C ARG A 876 9.91 14.87 24.09
N PRO A 877 9.36 16.03 23.65
CA PRO A 877 9.46 16.46 22.26
C PRO A 877 10.93 16.70 21.86
N TYR A 878 11.27 16.40 20.60
CA TYR A 878 12.65 16.51 20.09
C TYR A 878 12.75 17.50 18.93
N PRO A 879 13.57 18.57 19.05
CA PRO A 879 13.82 19.52 17.97
C PRO A 879 14.90 18.98 17.00
N LEU A 880 14.48 18.23 15.97
CA LEU A 880 15.35 17.61 14.96
C LEU A 880 16.26 18.62 14.25
N ALA A 881 15.75 19.83 14.00
CA ALA A 881 16.50 20.88 13.33
C ALA A 881 17.81 21.22 14.09
N GLN A 882 17.78 21.15 15.42
CA GLN A 882 18.92 21.47 16.28
C GLN A 882 19.93 20.31 16.31
N SER A 883 19.44 19.08 16.34
CA SER A 883 20.28 17.89 16.45
C SER A 883 20.98 17.55 15.11
N GLY A 884 20.47 18.08 13.99
CA GLY A 884 21.12 18.03 12.67
C GLY A 884 20.83 16.77 11.85
N GLN A 885 19.92 15.92 12.32
CA GLN A 885 19.41 14.75 11.61
C GLN A 885 18.24 15.14 10.69
N ILE A 886 17.88 14.24 9.78
CA ILE A 886 16.76 14.44 8.86
C ILE A 886 15.69 13.41 9.13
N LEU A 887 14.47 13.90 9.25
CA LEU A 887 13.26 13.14 8.97
C LEU A 887 12.55 13.84 7.80
N GLN A 888 12.62 13.22 6.63
CA GLN A 888 11.94 13.64 5.42
C GLN A 888 10.60 12.91 5.34
N ILE A 889 9.52 13.68 5.38
CA ILE A 889 8.17 13.17 5.24
C ILE A 889 7.67 13.40 3.83
N GLU A 890 7.17 12.34 3.19
CA GLU A 890 6.60 12.34 1.85
C GLU A 890 5.08 12.24 1.89
N ARG A 891 4.45 12.99 1.00
CA ARG A 891 2.99 13.04 0.88
C ARG A 891 2.43 11.66 0.56
N SER A 892 1.58 11.12 1.45
CA SER A 892 0.91 9.83 1.27
C SER A 892 -0.59 9.99 1.05
N TYR A 893 -1.21 8.92 0.54
CA TYR A 893 -2.63 8.87 0.20
C TYR A 893 -3.27 7.66 0.87
N GLY A 894 -4.56 7.73 1.23
CA GLY A 894 -5.30 6.59 1.79
C GLY A 894 -5.14 6.36 3.30
N GLY A 895 -4.40 7.22 4.02
CA GLY A 895 -4.08 7.03 5.45
C GLY A 895 -2.83 6.17 5.65
N SER A 896 -2.62 5.69 6.88
CA SER A 896 -1.56 4.74 7.26
C SER A 896 -2.13 3.66 8.16
N HIS A 897 -1.36 2.61 8.45
CA HIS A 897 -1.83 1.48 9.27
C HIS A 897 -3.10 0.82 8.69
N ASN A 898 -3.24 0.85 7.37
CA ASN A 898 -4.35 0.26 6.62
C ASN A 898 -3.90 -0.12 5.19
N PRO A 899 -4.62 -1.02 4.51
CA PRO A 899 -4.18 -1.55 3.21
C PRO A 899 -4.36 -0.58 2.02
N ASP A 900 -5.04 0.55 2.21
CA ASP A 900 -5.28 1.56 1.17
C ASP A 900 -4.12 2.59 1.06
N GLU A 901 -3.08 2.46 1.88
CA GLU A 901 -1.90 3.32 1.87
C GLU A 901 -1.20 3.32 0.48
N ALA A 902 -1.01 4.52 -0.06
CA ALA A 902 -0.45 4.72 -1.39
C ALA A 902 0.52 5.91 -1.48
N GLN A 903 1.39 5.85 -2.49
CA GLN A 903 2.36 6.87 -2.86
C GLN A 903 2.37 7.08 -4.38
N LEU A 904 2.49 8.33 -4.82
CA LEU A 904 2.65 8.65 -6.24
C LEU A 904 4.12 8.47 -6.64
N ASP A 905 4.36 7.93 -7.85
CA ASP A 905 5.72 7.77 -8.37
C ASP A 905 6.50 9.07 -8.48
N ARG A 906 5.79 10.14 -8.80
CA ARG A 906 6.40 11.46 -8.87
C ARG A 906 6.93 11.91 -7.51
N ASP A 907 6.19 11.66 -6.44
CA ASP A 907 6.58 12.08 -5.08
C ASP A 907 7.76 11.20 -4.60
N LEU A 908 7.69 9.88 -4.82
CA LEU A 908 8.81 8.94 -4.59
C LEU A 908 10.08 9.35 -5.34
N LEU A 909 9.95 9.75 -6.61
CA LEU A 909 11.07 10.17 -7.44
C LEU A 909 11.73 11.45 -6.92
N ILE A 910 10.93 12.46 -6.57
CA ILE A 910 11.44 13.72 -5.99
C ILE A 910 12.19 13.41 -4.70
N GLY A 911 11.62 12.58 -3.81
CA GLY A 911 12.26 12.15 -2.58
C GLY A 911 13.59 11.42 -2.82
N SER A 912 13.64 10.52 -3.80
CA SER A 912 14.85 9.78 -4.17
C SER A 912 15.94 10.67 -4.76
N LEU A 913 15.59 11.62 -5.64
CA LEU A 913 16.57 12.56 -6.20
C LEU A 913 17.15 13.48 -5.12
N LEU A 914 16.32 13.94 -4.18
CA LEU A 914 16.79 14.72 -3.04
C LEU A 914 17.73 13.90 -2.15
N GLN A 915 17.36 12.66 -1.81
CA GLN A 915 18.19 11.75 -1.02
C GLN A 915 19.55 11.45 -1.68
N LEU A 916 19.57 11.22 -3.00
CA LEU A 916 20.78 11.00 -3.78
C LEU A 916 21.70 12.22 -3.78
N GLU A 917 21.15 13.41 -4.02
CA GLU A 917 21.92 14.66 -4.01
C GLU A 917 22.56 14.90 -2.64
N VAL A 918 21.79 14.72 -1.56
CA VAL A 918 22.26 14.91 -0.18
C VAL A 918 23.33 13.89 0.20
N SER A 919 23.14 12.63 -0.19
CA SER A 919 24.13 11.57 0.07
C SER A 919 25.43 11.86 -0.68
N ARG A 920 25.34 12.31 -1.94
CA ARG A 920 26.51 12.71 -2.73
C ARG A 920 27.24 13.87 -2.06
N ASP A 921 26.53 14.94 -1.72
CA ASP A 921 27.11 16.12 -1.09
C ASP A 921 27.74 15.81 0.27
N PHE A 922 27.13 14.92 1.06
CA PHE A 922 27.71 14.45 2.33
C PHE A 922 29.00 13.68 2.09
N MET A 923 29.01 12.70 1.18
CA MET A 923 30.20 11.90 0.87
C MET A 923 31.32 12.73 0.24
N GLU A 924 31.00 13.82 -0.47
CA GLU A 924 31.98 14.75 -1.04
C GLU A 924 32.42 15.88 -0.06
N SER A 925 31.72 16.06 1.07
CA SER A 925 31.96 17.15 2.01
C SER A 925 33.36 17.09 2.65
N ARG A 926 33.99 18.28 2.77
CA ARG A 926 35.30 18.49 3.41
C ARG A 926 35.22 18.94 4.87
N GLN A 927 34.02 19.15 5.41
CA GLN A 927 33.86 19.65 6.79
C GLN A 927 34.45 18.64 7.78
N LYS A 928 35.21 19.09 8.78
CA LYS A 928 35.73 18.21 9.86
C LYS A 928 34.73 18.06 11.02
N THR A 929 33.83 19.02 11.17
CA THR A 929 32.73 19.02 12.15
C THR A 929 31.59 18.11 11.67
N PRO A 930 30.72 17.64 12.59
CA PRO A 930 29.48 16.97 12.22
C PRO A 930 28.71 17.85 11.23
N VAL A 931 28.35 17.27 10.08
CA VAL A 931 27.53 17.95 9.08
C VAL A 931 26.11 18.04 9.64
N ASN A 932 25.58 19.25 9.80
CA ASN A 932 24.16 19.45 10.06
C ASN A 932 23.39 19.17 8.75
N LEU A 933 22.88 17.95 8.62
CA LEU A 933 22.21 17.50 7.41
C LEU A 933 20.92 18.30 7.19
N PHE A 934 20.16 18.56 8.24
CA PHE A 934 18.90 19.33 8.18
C PHE A 934 19.07 20.68 7.44
N THR A 935 20.05 21.48 7.83
CA THR A 935 20.33 22.80 7.25
C THR A 935 20.71 22.71 5.78
N ASN A 936 21.45 21.67 5.40
CA ASN A 936 21.86 21.46 4.01
C ASN A 936 20.66 21.06 3.14
N VAL A 937 19.81 20.16 3.61
CA VAL A 937 18.63 19.70 2.85
C VAL A 937 17.58 20.78 2.73
N ARG A 938 17.36 21.57 3.79
CA ARG A 938 16.43 22.72 3.76
C ARG A 938 16.76 23.72 2.65
N LYS A 939 18.03 23.83 2.23
CA LYS A 939 18.46 24.68 1.10
C LYS A 939 18.03 24.12 -0.25
N LEU A 940 18.04 22.79 -0.40
CA LEU A 940 17.67 22.10 -1.64
C LEU A 940 16.15 22.03 -1.86
N ILE A 941 15.35 22.20 -0.80
CA ILE A 941 13.89 22.23 -0.92
C ILE A 941 13.44 23.54 -1.61
N PRO A 942 12.65 23.46 -2.69
CA PRO A 942 12.08 24.62 -3.38
C PRO A 942 11.38 25.59 -2.43
N LYS A 943 11.64 26.90 -2.62
CA LYS A 943 11.03 27.97 -1.80
C LYS A 943 9.51 27.87 -1.74
N VAL A 944 8.86 27.60 -2.88
CA VAL A 944 7.38 27.49 -2.95
C VAL A 944 6.78 26.39 -2.06
N TRP A 945 7.55 25.35 -1.73
CA TRP A 945 7.09 24.29 -0.82
C TRP A 945 7.28 24.72 0.63
N LYS A 946 8.41 25.33 0.95
CA LYS A 946 8.69 25.91 2.28
C LYS A 946 7.71 27.01 2.65
N ASP A 947 7.33 27.86 1.70
CA ASP A 947 6.38 28.96 1.94
C ASP A 947 4.96 28.45 2.27
N ARG A 948 4.63 27.19 1.94
CA ARG A 948 3.34 26.57 2.28
C ARG A 948 3.36 25.83 3.61
N LEU A 949 4.53 25.32 4.00
CA LEU A 949 4.76 24.57 5.24
C LEU A 949 6.15 24.94 5.76
N GLU A 950 6.22 26.01 6.56
CA GLU A 950 7.49 26.56 7.05
C GLU A 950 8.15 25.69 8.13
N SER A 951 7.30 25.07 8.95
CA SER A 951 7.65 24.07 9.96
C SER A 951 6.62 22.94 9.93
N PHE A 952 7.06 21.72 10.21
CA PHE A 952 6.21 20.55 10.33
C PHE A 952 6.51 19.83 11.64
N VAL A 953 5.46 19.55 12.40
CA VAL A 953 5.52 18.84 13.67
C VAL A 953 4.96 17.44 13.47
N SER A 954 5.82 16.42 13.54
CA SER A 954 5.40 15.03 13.41
C SER A 954 4.77 14.55 14.70
N GLY A 955 3.54 14.04 14.62
CA GLY A 955 2.89 13.36 15.74
C GLY A 955 3.23 11.87 15.87
N ALA A 956 3.81 11.27 14.84
CA ALA A 956 4.39 9.93 14.90
C ALA A 956 5.81 9.98 15.46
N LEU A 957 6.18 8.95 16.23
CA LEU A 957 7.57 8.68 16.54
C LEU A 957 8.23 8.03 15.33
N HIS A 958 9.55 8.14 15.27
CA HIS A 958 10.38 7.63 14.19
C HIS A 958 11.69 7.17 14.79
N ASP A 959 12.37 6.20 14.20
CA ASP A 959 13.61 5.66 14.76
C ASP A 959 14.70 6.72 14.96
N THR A 960 14.73 7.75 14.10
CA THR A 960 15.62 8.89 14.24
C THR A 960 15.47 9.62 15.58
N CYS A 961 14.33 9.53 16.26
CA CYS A 961 14.09 10.14 17.58
C CYS A 961 15.16 9.74 18.59
N ASN A 962 15.41 8.44 18.72
CA ASN A 962 16.34 7.91 19.72
C ASN A 962 17.77 8.38 19.45
N ILE A 963 18.13 8.52 18.17
CA ILE A 963 19.44 9.00 17.74
C ILE A 963 19.57 10.51 18.02
N ALA A 964 18.56 11.30 17.66
CA ALA A 964 18.51 12.74 17.92
C ALA A 964 18.54 13.06 19.43
N ALA A 965 17.84 12.26 20.23
CA ALA A 965 17.81 12.36 21.69
C ALA A 965 19.22 12.17 22.29
N LYS A 966 19.97 11.17 21.83
CA LYS A 966 21.37 10.96 22.26
C LYS A 966 22.25 12.14 21.87
N MET A 967 22.07 12.68 20.66
CA MET A 967 22.85 13.82 20.18
C MET A 967 22.56 15.10 20.93
N SER A 968 21.33 15.30 21.41
CA SER A 968 20.94 16.49 22.18
C SER A 968 21.48 16.49 23.61
N LYS A 969 21.93 15.34 24.13
CA LYS A 969 22.56 15.20 25.46
C LYS A 969 24.08 15.44 25.45
N ASN A 970 24.70 15.47 24.27
CA ASN A 970 26.14 15.67 24.05
C ASN A 970 26.39 17.04 23.42
#